data_AF-A0A417Z8U7-F1
#
_entry.id   AF-A0A417Z8U7-F1
#
_cell.length_a   1.000
_cell.length_b   1.000
_cell.length_c   1.000
_cell.angle_alpha   90.00
_cell.angle_beta   90.00
_cell.angle_gamma   90.00
#
_symmetry.space_group_name_H-M   'P 1'
#
loop_
_entity.id
_entity.type
_entity.pdbx_description
1 polymer ?
#
loop_
_entity_poly.entity_id
_entity_poly.type
_entity_poly.pdbx_seq_one_letter_code
_entity_poly.pdbx_strand_id
1 'polypeptide(L)'
;MAGLIKAEDIAAVKDRVDIEDVVSEHVTLRRAGAGSLKGLCPFHDEKTPSFTVRPAVGVYHCFGCGQSGDVISFVMELEHLTFTDAVERLAAKVGLELRYEEGERPDREPAGRRMRLVEAHRVAEEFYLERLIGDKGEHARAGRDFLRAKGFNGTHAKHFGVGFAPRSGDALVAHLQAKGFNPDEMMASGLAGQSSRGLYDRFRGRVVWPIRDITGDTVGFGARRIFDDDRIEAKYLNTSETPIYKKTHMLYGLDLAKKTISRERRAVVVEGYTDVMAAHLAGVDNAVATCGTAFGVDHIKSLRRIMRDEAGGTPARVTFTFDGDAAGQKAAMKAFEEDQRWASQSFVAVAKDGMDPCDLRLRHGDEAVKTLIDDAVPMFEFAVRTTISGFDLDHAEGRVSAMKAVAPIIAGIRDTTLRPEYVRTVAGWIGVEIEQLNAAVRTAPKGGTARRYENRRATAQRPPEGQQQNETASRPDAGIPVAPERPRIPKPDPRDPTIAGERQLLQVMLQYPESLKGTVFEQLRPGDLRAPAHRFILDAAIKAGGPSRVTSIGAWNEAIRSSTDPQLHDVLTELVVRDLPTKLDPTTGRPDERYVGALIQNVQEGALNAAIADALGRLRRLDPGESGYADDSRAASARLFELQTQLNRLREAGMR
;
A
#
# COMPACT_ATOMS: atom_id res chain seq x y z
N MET A 1 -24.68 25.18 8.71
CA MET A 1 -24.16 23.93 9.30
C MET A 1 -24.11 22.90 8.17
N ALA A 2 -23.03 22.13 8.05
CA ALA A 2 -22.87 21.18 6.97
C ALA A 2 -23.93 20.06 7.08
N GLY A 3 -24.73 19.87 6.03
CA GLY A 3 -25.72 18.80 5.97
C GLY A 3 -25.03 17.45 6.19
N LEU A 4 -25.48 16.70 7.19
CA LEU A 4 -24.98 15.36 7.50
C LEU A 4 -25.60 14.38 6.49
N ILE A 5 -24.78 13.53 5.87
CA ILE A 5 -25.28 12.44 5.01
C ILE A 5 -26.19 11.55 5.87
N LYS A 6 -27.36 11.19 5.35
CA LYS A 6 -28.30 10.31 6.07
C LYS A 6 -27.61 9.01 6.45
N ALA A 7 -27.79 8.59 7.70
CA ALA A 7 -27.20 7.35 8.23
C ALA A 7 -27.57 6.11 7.40
N GLU A 8 -28.80 6.09 6.85
CA GLU A 8 -29.28 5.06 5.93
C GLU A 8 -28.41 4.93 4.67
N ASP A 9 -27.97 6.06 4.09
CA ASP A 9 -27.20 6.06 2.85
C ASP A 9 -25.74 5.69 3.12
N ILE A 10 -25.19 6.09 4.28
CA ILE A 10 -23.87 5.61 4.74
C ILE A 10 -23.88 4.09 4.90
N ALA A 11 -24.93 3.55 5.53
CA ALA A 11 -25.08 2.10 5.69
C ALA A 11 -25.23 1.40 4.32
N ALA A 12 -26.00 1.98 3.40
CA ALA A 12 -26.16 1.46 2.04
C ALA A 12 -24.83 1.44 1.26
N VAL A 13 -23.97 2.45 1.44
CA VAL A 13 -22.62 2.46 0.85
C VAL A 13 -21.79 1.32 1.41
N LYS A 14 -21.77 1.13 2.74
CA LYS A 14 -21.02 0.02 3.37
C LYS A 14 -21.51 -1.36 2.94
N ASP A 15 -22.80 -1.51 2.67
CA ASP A 15 -23.43 -2.78 2.29
C ASP A 15 -23.21 -3.12 0.80
N ARG A 16 -23.25 -2.11 -0.09
CA ARG A 16 -23.11 -2.32 -1.54
C ARG A 16 -21.67 -2.32 -2.04
N VAL A 17 -20.75 -1.71 -1.31
CA VAL A 17 -19.34 -1.63 -1.71
C VAL A 17 -18.59 -2.83 -1.13
N ASP A 18 -18.10 -3.71 -2.00
CA ASP A 18 -17.21 -4.78 -1.56
C ASP A 18 -15.83 -4.22 -1.19
N ILE A 19 -15.43 -4.44 0.06
CA ILE A 19 -14.10 -4.07 0.54
C ILE A 19 -12.98 -4.83 -0.19
N GLU A 20 -13.22 -6.06 -0.66
CA GLU A 20 -12.27 -6.83 -1.48
C GLU A 20 -11.94 -6.03 -2.75
N ASP A 21 -12.95 -5.52 -3.44
CA ASP A 21 -12.79 -4.78 -4.69
C ASP A 21 -12.04 -3.46 -4.49
N VAL A 22 -12.39 -2.70 -3.45
CA VAL A 22 -11.73 -1.42 -3.13
C VAL A 22 -10.28 -1.64 -2.72
N VAL A 23 -10.00 -2.60 -1.84
CA VAL A 23 -8.62 -2.88 -1.42
C VAL A 23 -7.78 -3.41 -2.58
N SER A 24 -8.37 -4.27 -3.43
CA SER A 24 -7.69 -4.91 -4.55
C SER A 24 -7.28 -3.92 -5.65
N GLU A 25 -7.81 -2.70 -5.64
CA GLU A 25 -7.33 -1.63 -6.51
C GLU A 25 -5.91 -1.16 -6.17
N HIS A 26 -5.49 -1.32 -4.91
CA HIS A 26 -4.22 -0.81 -4.39
C HIS A 26 -3.20 -1.90 -4.06
N VAL A 27 -3.65 -3.08 -3.62
CA VAL A 27 -2.77 -4.17 -3.20
C VAL A 27 -3.29 -5.51 -3.71
N THR A 28 -2.38 -6.46 -3.96
CA THR A 28 -2.81 -7.81 -4.33
C THR A 28 -3.03 -8.66 -3.08
N LEU A 29 -4.20 -9.30 -3.00
CA LEU A 29 -4.61 -10.19 -1.92
C LEU A 29 -4.55 -11.66 -2.34
N ARG A 30 -4.33 -12.57 -1.38
CA ARG A 30 -4.52 -14.02 -1.53
C ARG A 30 -5.46 -14.56 -0.47
N ARG A 31 -6.16 -15.66 -0.75
CA ARG A 31 -6.95 -16.38 0.28
C ARG A 31 -6.04 -16.86 1.41
N ALA A 32 -6.47 -16.65 2.65
CA ALA A 32 -5.71 -16.95 3.87
C ALA A 32 -6.64 -17.53 4.95
N GLY A 33 -7.25 -18.67 4.66
CA GLY A 33 -8.31 -19.27 5.48
C GLY A 33 -9.70 -19.05 4.89
N ALA A 34 -10.73 -19.63 5.51
CA ALA A 34 -12.10 -19.48 5.04
C ALA A 34 -12.58 -18.04 5.23
N GLY A 35 -13.03 -17.39 4.14
CA GLY A 35 -13.56 -16.03 4.19
C GLY A 35 -12.54 -14.92 4.48
N SER A 36 -11.23 -15.23 4.49
CA SER A 36 -10.16 -14.30 4.82
C SER A 36 -9.19 -14.12 3.65
N LEU A 37 -8.76 -12.89 3.43
CA LEU A 37 -7.80 -12.48 2.42
C LEU A 37 -6.61 -11.81 3.08
N LYS A 38 -5.42 -11.99 2.51
CA LYS A 38 -4.18 -11.48 3.08
C LYS A 38 -3.23 -10.94 2.02
N GLY A 39 -2.56 -9.84 2.32
CA GLY A 39 -1.59 -9.19 1.43
C GLY A 39 -0.56 -8.35 2.19
N LEU A 40 0.30 -7.67 1.44
CA LEU A 40 1.21 -6.67 2.00
C LEU A 40 0.44 -5.38 2.31
N CYS A 41 0.71 -4.77 3.45
CA CYS A 41 0.00 -3.61 3.94
C CYS A 41 0.25 -2.36 3.06
N PRO A 42 -0.81 -1.60 2.69
CA PRO A 42 -0.64 -0.35 1.99
C PRO A 42 -0.23 0.82 2.91
N PHE A 43 -0.40 0.69 4.22
CA PHE A 43 -0.17 1.77 5.19
C PHE A 43 1.26 1.82 5.76
N HIS A 44 2.02 0.73 5.65
CA HIS A 44 3.41 0.69 6.10
C HIS A 44 4.25 -0.25 5.23
N ASP A 45 5.58 -0.10 5.30
CA ASP A 45 6.50 -0.94 4.54
C ASP A 45 6.78 -2.25 5.29
N GLU A 46 6.38 -3.37 4.69
CA GLU A 46 6.55 -4.71 5.26
C GLU A 46 6.93 -5.74 4.20
N LYS A 47 7.46 -6.88 4.68
CA LYS A 47 7.95 -7.98 3.82
C LYS A 47 7.25 -9.31 4.07
N THR A 48 6.51 -9.39 5.17
CA THR A 48 5.67 -10.52 5.52
C THR A 48 4.25 -9.99 5.53
N PRO A 49 3.30 -10.58 4.78
CA PRO A 49 1.93 -10.12 4.80
C PRO A 49 1.38 -10.08 6.22
N SER A 50 0.89 -8.91 6.63
CA SER A 50 0.14 -8.75 7.88
C SER A 50 -1.21 -8.10 7.67
N PHE A 51 -1.48 -7.57 6.47
CA PHE A 51 -2.75 -6.97 6.10
C PHE A 51 -3.78 -8.03 5.77
N THR A 52 -4.86 -8.08 6.53
CA THR A 52 -5.91 -9.09 6.40
C THR A 52 -7.26 -8.41 6.19
N VAL A 53 -8.05 -8.90 5.24
CA VAL A 53 -9.38 -8.39 4.87
C VAL A 53 -10.40 -9.51 5.01
N ARG A 54 -11.57 -9.21 5.56
CA ARG A 54 -12.71 -10.12 5.62
C ARG A 54 -13.91 -9.54 4.87
N PRO A 55 -14.09 -9.91 3.58
CA PRO A 55 -15.11 -9.32 2.72
C PRO A 55 -16.53 -9.48 3.26
N ALA A 56 -16.87 -10.67 3.77
CA ALA A 56 -18.19 -10.97 4.33
C ALA A 56 -18.60 -10.08 5.53
N VAL A 57 -17.63 -9.40 6.16
CA VAL A 57 -17.87 -8.49 7.28
C VAL A 57 -17.58 -7.03 6.90
N GLY A 58 -16.94 -6.79 5.75
CA GLY A 58 -16.61 -5.43 5.29
C GLY A 58 -15.48 -4.74 6.07
N VAL A 59 -14.57 -5.50 6.71
CA VAL A 59 -13.50 -4.94 7.56
C VAL A 59 -12.10 -5.45 7.21
N TYR A 60 -11.09 -4.65 7.56
CA TYR A 60 -9.67 -4.99 7.46
C TYR A 60 -8.92 -4.76 8.78
N HIS A 61 -7.83 -5.48 8.96
CA HIS A 61 -6.87 -5.24 10.03
C HIS A 61 -5.44 -5.59 9.59
N CYS A 62 -4.49 -4.72 9.92
CA CYS A 62 -3.06 -4.95 9.72
C CYS A 62 -2.39 -5.37 11.04
N PHE A 63 -1.94 -6.62 11.13
CA PHE A 63 -1.26 -7.13 12.32
C PHE A 63 0.18 -6.59 12.51
N GLY A 64 0.73 -5.87 11.53
CA GLY A 64 2.05 -5.24 11.60
C GLY A 64 2.00 -3.83 12.18
N CYS A 65 1.19 -2.95 11.59
CA CYS A 65 1.10 -1.54 12.00
C CYS A 65 -0.14 -1.19 12.85
N GLY A 66 -1.09 -2.11 13.01
CA GLY A 66 -2.31 -1.90 13.79
C GLY A 66 -3.44 -1.17 13.06
N GLN A 67 -3.22 -0.63 11.85
CA GLN A 67 -4.28 0.02 11.08
C GLN A 67 -5.45 -0.94 10.84
N SER A 68 -6.66 -0.49 11.16
CA SER A 68 -7.89 -1.28 11.10
C SER A 68 -9.09 -0.42 10.73
N GLY A 69 -10.15 -1.02 10.20
CA GLY A 69 -11.37 -0.29 9.89
C GLY A 69 -12.27 -0.97 8.86
N ASP A 70 -13.25 -0.23 8.37
CA ASP A 70 -14.12 -0.63 7.28
C ASP A 70 -13.67 -0.01 5.94
N VAL A 71 -14.43 -0.24 4.87
CA VAL A 71 -14.11 0.27 3.53
C VAL A 71 -14.00 1.79 3.47
N ILE A 72 -14.77 2.53 4.28
CA ILE A 72 -14.70 3.99 4.33
C ILE A 72 -13.41 4.40 5.03
N SER A 73 -13.09 3.81 6.18
CA SER A 73 -11.83 4.06 6.88
C SER A 73 -10.60 3.77 6.00
N PHE A 74 -10.66 2.70 5.21
CA PHE A 74 -9.59 2.34 4.26
C PHE A 74 -9.34 3.46 3.25
N VAL A 75 -10.40 3.93 2.58
CA VAL A 75 -10.32 5.00 1.57
C VAL A 75 -9.89 6.32 2.20
N MET A 76 -10.44 6.66 3.37
CA MET A 76 -10.05 7.88 4.11
C MET A 76 -8.55 7.90 4.37
N GLU A 77 -8.01 6.83 4.94
CA GLU A 77 -6.60 6.80 5.34
C GLU A 77 -5.65 6.68 4.15
N LEU A 78 -6.01 5.86 3.15
CA LEU A 78 -5.13 5.61 2.02
C LEU A 78 -5.10 6.78 1.05
N GLU A 79 -6.24 7.43 0.83
CA GLU A 79 -6.37 8.55 -0.11
C GLU A 79 -6.36 9.92 0.57
N HIS A 80 -6.22 9.96 1.89
CA HIS A 80 -6.26 11.19 2.71
C HIS A 80 -7.55 11.98 2.49
N LEU A 81 -8.68 11.27 2.45
CA LEU A 81 -10.01 11.85 2.27
C LEU A 81 -10.71 12.07 3.61
N THR A 82 -11.57 13.08 3.66
CA THR A 82 -12.49 13.25 4.80
C THR A 82 -13.57 12.16 4.75
N PHE A 83 -14.30 11.98 5.85
CA PHE A 83 -15.38 11.00 5.91
C PHE A 83 -16.43 11.21 4.80
N THR A 84 -16.92 12.44 4.64
CA THR A 84 -17.91 12.79 3.60
C THR A 84 -17.38 12.49 2.20
N ASP A 85 -16.13 12.88 1.91
CA ASP A 85 -15.52 12.66 0.59
C ASP A 85 -15.36 11.16 0.29
N ALA A 86 -14.96 10.37 1.29
CA ALA A 86 -14.83 8.93 1.15
C ALA A 86 -16.19 8.27 0.87
N VAL A 87 -17.25 8.70 1.57
CA VAL A 87 -18.62 8.22 1.33
C VAL A 87 -19.10 8.62 -0.06
N GLU A 88 -18.89 9.86 -0.49
CA GLU A 88 -19.26 10.35 -1.82
C GLU A 88 -18.54 9.60 -2.95
N ARG A 89 -17.22 9.39 -2.81
CA ARG A 89 -16.40 8.61 -3.75
C ARG A 89 -16.91 7.17 -3.86
N LEU A 90 -17.15 6.52 -2.73
CA LEU A 90 -17.63 5.14 -2.69
C LEU A 90 -19.06 5.03 -3.22
N ALA A 91 -19.93 5.99 -2.92
CA ALA A 91 -21.29 6.06 -3.45
C ALA A 91 -21.30 6.21 -4.98
N ALA A 92 -20.46 7.10 -5.53
CA ALA A 92 -20.32 7.28 -6.96
C ALA A 92 -19.87 5.99 -7.68
N LYS A 93 -18.97 5.22 -7.04
CA LYS A 93 -18.48 3.93 -7.57
C LYS A 93 -19.59 2.89 -7.77
N VAL A 94 -20.62 2.91 -6.91
CA VAL A 94 -21.77 1.98 -6.99
C VAL A 94 -23.06 2.65 -7.49
N GLY A 95 -22.98 3.89 -7.99
CA GLY A 95 -24.14 4.63 -8.50
C GLY A 95 -25.20 4.95 -7.45
N LEU A 96 -24.81 5.13 -6.19
CA LEU A 96 -25.70 5.53 -5.10
C LEU A 96 -25.83 7.05 -5.03
N GLU A 97 -27.06 7.56 -5.09
CA GLU A 97 -27.34 8.97 -4.78
C GLU A 97 -27.46 9.16 -3.27
N LEU A 98 -26.67 10.09 -2.73
CA LEU A 98 -26.66 10.41 -1.30
C LEU A 98 -27.67 11.52 -0.96
N ARG A 99 -28.42 11.32 0.11
CA ARG A 99 -29.34 12.28 0.70
C ARG A 99 -28.71 12.89 1.96
N TYR A 100 -28.99 14.17 2.20
CA TYR A 100 -28.47 14.93 3.34
C TYR A 100 -29.64 15.37 4.24
N GLU A 101 -29.41 15.46 5.55
CA GLU A 101 -30.38 15.98 6.51
C GLU A 101 -30.39 17.53 6.48
N GLU A 102 -31.57 18.12 6.25
CA GLU A 102 -31.90 19.56 6.17
C GLU A 102 -30.86 20.50 5.50
N GLY A 103 -31.12 20.86 4.24
CA GLY A 103 -30.43 21.94 3.51
C GLY A 103 -29.71 21.47 2.24
N GLU A 104 -29.57 22.38 1.26
CA GLU A 104 -28.70 22.19 0.09
C GLU A 104 -27.28 21.78 0.53
N ARG A 105 -26.56 21.06 -0.36
CA ARG A 105 -25.14 20.73 -0.22
C ARG A 105 -24.41 21.92 0.41
N PRO A 106 -23.76 21.77 1.58
CA PRO A 106 -23.13 22.91 2.23
C PRO A 106 -22.15 23.61 1.30
N ASP A 107 -22.16 24.95 1.35
CA ASP A 107 -21.14 25.79 0.72
C ASP A 107 -19.76 25.24 1.13
N ARG A 108 -18.98 24.88 0.11
CA ARG A 108 -17.76 24.08 0.21
C ARG A 108 -16.65 24.81 0.98
N GLU A 109 -16.51 24.54 2.27
CA GLU A 109 -15.25 24.63 3.02
C GLU A 109 -14.39 23.37 2.75
N PRO A 110 -13.05 23.37 2.95
CA PRO A 110 -12.05 22.68 2.10
C PRO A 110 -11.97 21.13 2.15
N ALA A 111 -12.98 20.46 2.69
CA ALA A 111 -13.23 19.03 2.48
C ALA A 111 -13.87 18.85 1.09
N GLY A 112 -13.36 17.92 0.28
CA GLY A 112 -13.69 17.80 -1.14
C GLY A 112 -12.66 18.46 -2.07
N ARG A 113 -11.63 19.13 -1.53
CA ARG A 113 -10.56 19.71 -2.35
C ARG A 113 -9.87 18.65 -3.20
N ARG A 114 -9.44 17.51 -2.63
CA ARG A 114 -8.81 16.42 -3.40
C ARG A 114 -9.71 15.92 -4.53
N MET A 115 -10.97 15.60 -4.23
CA MET A 115 -11.93 15.13 -5.23
C MET A 115 -12.18 16.17 -6.34
N ARG A 116 -12.28 17.46 -5.98
CA ARG A 116 -12.38 18.55 -6.95
C ARG A 116 -11.14 18.68 -7.84
N LEU A 117 -9.94 18.48 -7.28
CA LEU A 117 -8.71 18.48 -8.08
C LEU A 117 -8.64 17.29 -9.04
N VAL A 118 -9.04 16.09 -8.59
CA VAL A 118 -9.14 14.89 -9.45
C VAL A 118 -10.17 15.10 -10.55
N GLU A 119 -11.35 15.63 -10.22
CA GLU A 119 -12.39 15.93 -11.20
C GLU A 119 -11.96 16.99 -12.22
N ALA A 120 -11.20 18.01 -11.79
CA ALA A 120 -10.61 18.98 -12.72
C ALA A 120 -9.63 18.32 -13.70
N HIS A 121 -8.86 17.32 -13.24
CA HIS A 121 -7.96 16.55 -14.11
C HIS A 121 -8.71 15.61 -15.06
N ARG A 122 -9.79 14.96 -14.61
CA ARG A 122 -10.67 14.17 -15.48
C ARG A 122 -11.24 15.02 -16.61
N VAL A 123 -11.77 16.21 -16.28
CA VAL A 123 -12.29 17.17 -17.27
C VAL A 123 -11.18 17.68 -18.19
N ALA A 124 -9.98 17.93 -17.67
CA ALA A 124 -8.84 18.35 -18.48
C ALA A 124 -8.37 17.25 -19.44
N GLU A 125 -8.37 15.99 -19.02
CA GLU A 125 -8.05 14.83 -19.86
C GLU A 125 -9.03 14.73 -21.03
N GLU A 126 -10.34 14.78 -20.75
CA GLU A 126 -11.40 14.76 -21.77
C GLU A 126 -11.23 15.91 -22.76
N PHE A 127 -10.97 17.12 -22.24
CA PHE A 127 -10.71 18.30 -23.05
C PHE A 127 -9.51 18.09 -23.98
N TYR A 128 -8.36 17.66 -23.46
CA TYR A 128 -7.16 17.46 -24.28
C TYR A 128 -7.34 16.35 -25.33
N LEU A 129 -8.00 15.25 -24.97
CA LEU A 129 -8.31 14.17 -25.90
C LEU A 129 -9.22 14.65 -27.04
N GLU A 130 -10.27 15.41 -26.71
CA GLU A 130 -11.17 16.02 -27.68
C GLU A 130 -10.40 16.99 -28.60
N ARG A 131 -9.49 17.80 -28.06
CA ARG A 131 -8.64 18.69 -28.88
C ARG A 131 -7.75 17.91 -29.84
N LEU A 132 -7.17 16.78 -29.43
CA LEU A 132 -6.32 16.00 -30.33
C LEU A 132 -7.11 15.31 -31.46
N ILE A 133 -8.27 14.76 -31.14
CA ILE A 133 -9.04 13.90 -32.06
C ILE A 133 -10.08 14.70 -32.85
N GLY A 134 -10.78 15.63 -32.20
CA GLY A 134 -11.90 16.38 -32.77
C GLY A 134 -11.49 17.63 -33.54
N ASP A 135 -10.39 18.30 -33.13
CA ASP A 135 -9.97 19.54 -33.77
C ASP A 135 -9.28 19.29 -35.13
N LYS A 136 -9.82 19.90 -36.19
CA LYS A 136 -9.28 19.83 -37.55
C LYS A 136 -8.22 20.90 -37.84
N GLY A 137 -7.92 21.77 -36.87
CA GLY A 137 -6.87 22.80 -36.97
C GLY A 137 -5.46 22.23 -37.15
N GLU A 138 -4.58 23.06 -37.70
CA GLU A 138 -3.20 22.68 -38.05
C GLU A 138 -2.37 22.24 -36.83
N HIS A 139 -2.55 22.88 -35.69
CA HIS A 139 -1.79 22.56 -34.48
C HIS A 139 -2.15 21.17 -33.91
N ALA A 140 -3.43 20.80 -33.90
CA ALA A 140 -3.87 19.45 -33.51
C ALA A 140 -3.43 18.39 -34.53
N ARG A 141 -3.41 18.75 -35.84
CA ARG A 141 -2.85 17.88 -36.89
C ARG A 141 -1.38 17.56 -36.62
N ALA A 142 -0.56 18.54 -36.24
CA ALA A 142 0.84 18.30 -35.90
C ALA A 142 1.01 17.30 -34.73
N GLY A 143 0.15 17.38 -33.71
CA GLY A 143 0.13 16.38 -32.62
C GLY A 143 -0.22 14.97 -33.10
N ARG A 144 -1.19 14.84 -34.00
CA ARG A 144 -1.55 13.55 -34.63
C ARG A 144 -0.43 13.01 -35.53
N ASP A 145 0.23 13.88 -36.27
CA ASP A 145 1.34 13.50 -37.15
C ASP A 145 2.55 13.02 -36.34
N PHE A 146 2.84 13.68 -35.21
CA PHE A 146 3.84 13.22 -34.25
C PHE A 146 3.55 11.79 -33.75
N LEU A 147 2.30 11.52 -33.33
CA LEU A 147 1.89 10.18 -32.88
C LEU A 147 1.99 9.15 -34.01
N ARG A 148 1.56 9.51 -35.23
CA ARG A 148 1.65 8.62 -36.40
C ARG A 148 3.10 8.29 -36.76
N ALA A 149 4.00 9.26 -36.69
CA ALA A 149 5.43 9.05 -36.89
C ALA A 149 6.02 8.09 -35.85
N LYS A 150 5.43 8.02 -34.66
CA LYS A 150 5.77 7.05 -33.60
C LYS A 150 4.92 5.77 -33.65
N GLY A 151 4.15 5.54 -34.72
CA GLY A 151 3.40 4.30 -34.91
C GLY A 151 2.11 4.21 -34.09
N PHE A 152 1.61 5.33 -33.59
CA PHE A 152 0.36 5.41 -32.83
C PHE A 152 -0.76 6.05 -33.65
N ASN A 153 -1.98 5.53 -33.49
CA ASN A 153 -3.16 6.02 -34.19
C ASN A 153 -4.20 6.57 -33.18
N GLY A 154 -5.36 6.97 -33.67
CA GLY A 154 -6.43 7.51 -32.82
C GLY A 154 -7.02 6.52 -31.82
N THR A 155 -7.00 5.20 -32.09
CA THR A 155 -7.49 4.20 -31.13
C THR A 155 -6.50 4.05 -29.98
N HIS A 156 -5.19 4.09 -30.25
CA HIS A 156 -4.16 4.10 -29.22
C HIS A 156 -4.24 5.39 -28.39
N ALA A 157 -4.42 6.55 -29.03
CA ALA A 157 -4.59 7.81 -28.31
C ALA A 157 -5.78 7.76 -27.33
N LYS A 158 -6.92 7.20 -27.73
CA LYS A 158 -8.07 7.00 -26.83
C LYS A 158 -7.77 6.04 -25.68
N HIS A 159 -7.11 4.92 -25.96
CA HIS A 159 -6.79 3.91 -24.94
C HIS A 159 -5.91 4.47 -23.81
N PHE A 160 -4.89 5.24 -24.18
CA PHE A 160 -3.94 5.86 -23.25
C PHE A 160 -4.33 7.28 -22.79
N GLY A 161 -5.48 7.79 -23.23
CA GLY A 161 -5.97 9.16 -22.93
C GLY A 161 -5.10 10.28 -23.51
N VAL A 162 -4.30 10.02 -24.54
CA VAL A 162 -3.38 11.02 -25.14
C VAL A 162 -4.17 12.15 -25.77
N GLY A 163 -3.80 13.39 -25.44
CA GLY A 163 -4.45 14.60 -25.90
C GLY A 163 -3.50 15.66 -26.47
N PHE A 164 -4.04 16.84 -26.75
CA PHE A 164 -3.30 17.99 -27.25
C PHE A 164 -3.67 19.25 -26.48
N ALA A 165 -2.67 19.93 -25.92
CA ALA A 165 -2.84 21.23 -25.28
C ALA A 165 -2.81 22.34 -26.35
N PRO A 166 -3.88 23.14 -26.51
CA PRO A 166 -3.93 24.24 -27.48
C PRO A 166 -2.84 25.31 -27.27
N ARG A 167 -2.58 26.11 -28.31
CA ARG A 167 -1.57 27.16 -28.28
C ARG A 167 -2.05 28.51 -27.72
N SER A 168 -3.37 28.75 -27.63
CA SER A 168 -3.93 30.04 -27.17
C SER A 168 -3.47 30.42 -25.76
N GLY A 169 -3.27 29.41 -24.91
CA GLY A 169 -2.66 29.56 -23.59
C GLY A 169 -3.64 29.87 -22.45
N ASP A 170 -4.94 29.81 -22.71
CA ASP A 170 -6.05 30.06 -21.78
C ASP A 170 -7.28 29.17 -22.06
N ALA A 171 -7.20 28.27 -23.04
CA ALA A 171 -8.35 27.49 -23.49
C ALA A 171 -8.81 26.47 -22.44
N LEU A 172 -7.87 25.83 -21.74
CA LEU A 172 -8.23 24.93 -20.63
C LEU A 172 -8.80 25.72 -19.45
N VAL A 173 -8.18 26.86 -19.09
CA VAL A 173 -8.69 27.73 -18.02
C VAL A 173 -10.14 28.14 -18.30
N ALA A 174 -10.43 28.64 -19.51
CA ALA A 174 -11.78 29.01 -19.89
C ALA A 174 -12.76 27.81 -19.84
N HIS A 175 -12.30 26.63 -20.27
CA HIS A 175 -13.11 25.41 -20.20
C HIS A 175 -13.43 24.99 -18.76
N LEU A 176 -12.45 25.03 -17.86
CA LEU A 176 -12.63 24.72 -16.44
C LEU A 176 -13.50 25.76 -15.73
N GLN A 177 -13.36 27.04 -16.04
CA GLN A 177 -14.24 28.09 -15.53
C GLN A 177 -15.70 27.86 -15.94
N ALA A 178 -15.94 27.51 -17.21
CA ALA A 178 -17.27 27.17 -17.70
C ALA A 178 -17.87 25.91 -17.03
N LYS A 179 -17.02 25.03 -16.49
CA LYS A 179 -17.40 23.85 -15.69
C LYS A 179 -17.49 24.13 -14.19
N GLY A 180 -17.36 25.38 -13.76
CA GLY A 180 -17.53 25.80 -12.36
C GLY A 180 -16.34 25.51 -11.45
N PHE A 181 -15.13 25.38 -12.00
CA PHE A 181 -13.91 25.38 -11.19
C PHE A 181 -13.46 26.80 -10.90
N ASN A 182 -13.05 27.06 -9.67
CA ASN A 182 -12.55 28.37 -9.27
C ASN A 182 -11.02 28.50 -9.49
N PRO A 183 -10.47 29.72 -9.52
CA PRO A 183 -9.04 29.96 -9.72
C PRO A 183 -8.11 29.17 -8.78
N ASP A 184 -8.46 29.07 -7.50
CA ASP A 184 -7.62 28.43 -6.49
C ASP A 184 -7.55 26.91 -6.69
N GLU A 185 -8.64 26.28 -7.13
CA GLU A 185 -8.66 24.87 -7.52
C GLU A 185 -7.77 24.63 -8.74
N MET A 186 -7.88 25.46 -9.77
CA MET A 186 -7.07 25.33 -10.99
C MET A 186 -5.57 25.53 -10.71
N MET A 187 -5.21 26.49 -9.87
CA MET A 187 -3.81 26.70 -9.46
C MET A 187 -3.30 25.57 -8.58
N ALA A 188 -4.07 25.13 -7.58
CA ALA A 188 -3.69 24.05 -6.69
C ALA A 188 -3.57 22.69 -7.40
N SER A 189 -4.32 22.50 -8.49
CA SER A 189 -4.25 21.32 -9.36
C SER A 189 -3.00 21.32 -10.26
N GLY A 190 -2.33 22.47 -10.42
CA GLY A 190 -1.22 22.62 -11.36
C GLY A 190 -1.62 22.72 -12.83
N LEU A 191 -2.93 22.76 -13.15
CA LEU A 191 -3.45 22.93 -14.50
C LEU A 191 -3.35 24.38 -15.02
N ALA A 192 -3.40 25.35 -14.09
CA ALA A 192 -3.25 26.77 -14.40
C ALA A 192 -2.05 27.40 -13.66
N GLY A 193 -1.45 28.41 -14.28
CA GLY A 193 -0.53 29.35 -13.63
C GLY A 193 -1.13 30.76 -13.58
N GLN A 194 -0.56 31.62 -12.75
CA GLN A 194 -0.98 33.02 -12.62
C GLN A 194 0.05 33.96 -13.25
N SER A 195 -0.43 34.98 -13.97
CA SER A 195 0.37 36.10 -14.49
C SER A 195 -0.26 37.45 -14.13
N SER A 196 0.40 38.55 -14.49
CA SER A 196 -0.18 39.90 -14.36
C SER A 196 -1.43 40.13 -15.22
N ARG A 197 -1.64 39.30 -16.26
CA ARG A 197 -2.80 39.37 -17.18
C ARG A 197 -3.92 38.41 -16.80
N GLY A 198 -3.77 37.67 -15.70
CA GLY A 198 -4.72 36.63 -15.27
C GLY A 198 -4.15 35.22 -15.30
N LEU A 199 -5.05 34.25 -15.12
CA LEU A 199 -4.75 32.82 -15.20
C LEU A 199 -4.38 32.40 -16.62
N TYR A 200 -3.60 31.32 -16.72
CA TYR A 200 -3.19 30.77 -17.99
C TYR A 200 -2.94 29.26 -17.93
N ASP A 201 -3.05 28.58 -19.07
CA ASP A 201 -2.81 27.14 -19.21
C ASP A 201 -1.34 26.79 -18.96
N ARG A 202 -1.10 25.82 -18.07
CA ARG A 202 0.26 25.36 -17.75
C ARG A 202 0.93 24.67 -18.94
N PHE A 203 0.16 23.88 -19.69
CA PHE A 203 0.59 23.17 -20.90
C PHE A 203 0.07 23.91 -22.13
N ARG A 204 0.94 24.13 -23.13
CA ARG A 204 0.59 24.87 -24.34
C ARG A 204 1.32 24.31 -25.56
N GLY A 205 0.59 24.05 -26.64
CA GLY A 205 1.16 23.56 -27.90
C GLY A 205 1.86 22.21 -27.79
N ARG A 206 1.41 21.32 -26.92
CA ARG A 206 2.09 20.05 -26.61
C ARG A 206 1.16 18.86 -26.74
N VAL A 207 1.72 17.71 -27.10
CA VAL A 207 1.02 16.42 -26.94
C VAL A 207 1.06 16.05 -25.46
N VAL A 208 -0.06 15.65 -24.90
CA VAL A 208 -0.27 15.47 -23.46
C VAL A 208 -0.64 14.02 -23.15
N TRP A 209 -0.01 13.43 -22.14
CA TRP A 209 -0.34 12.13 -21.56
C TRP A 209 -0.90 12.34 -20.16
N PRO A 210 -2.09 11.78 -19.83
CA PRO A 210 -2.59 11.76 -18.47
C PRO A 210 -1.72 10.83 -17.63
N ILE A 211 -1.38 11.28 -16.43
CA ILE A 211 -0.71 10.47 -15.42
C ILE A 211 -1.77 10.09 -14.40
N ARG A 212 -2.05 8.79 -14.32
CA ARG A 212 -3.05 8.22 -13.44
C ARG A 212 -2.40 7.59 -12.21
N ASP A 213 -3.09 7.64 -11.09
CA ASP A 213 -2.71 6.86 -9.93
C ASP A 213 -3.08 5.38 -10.11
N ILE A 214 -2.81 4.54 -9.11
CA ILE A 214 -3.08 3.10 -9.20
C ILE A 214 -4.57 2.76 -9.32
N THR A 215 -5.48 3.65 -8.89
CA THR A 215 -6.94 3.47 -9.02
C THR A 215 -7.43 3.78 -10.43
N GLY A 216 -6.65 4.55 -11.19
CA GLY A 216 -6.99 5.00 -12.55
C GLY A 216 -7.41 6.46 -12.62
N ASP A 217 -7.45 7.17 -11.49
CA ASP A 217 -7.76 8.60 -11.47
C ASP A 217 -6.61 9.41 -12.05
N THR A 218 -6.92 10.32 -12.98
CA THR A 218 -5.93 11.25 -13.52
C THR A 218 -5.58 12.30 -12.47
N VAL A 219 -4.30 12.35 -12.09
CA VAL A 219 -3.78 13.22 -11.04
C VAL A 219 -2.74 14.22 -11.54
N GLY A 220 -2.27 14.04 -12.78
CA GLY A 220 -1.31 14.93 -13.41
C GLY A 220 -1.19 14.66 -14.90
N PHE A 221 -0.26 15.36 -15.54
CA PHE A 221 -0.03 15.27 -16.98
C PHE A 221 1.47 15.37 -17.31
N GLY A 222 1.88 14.64 -18.33
CA GLY A 222 3.17 14.82 -19.00
C GLY A 222 2.98 15.37 -20.41
N ALA A 223 3.74 16.38 -20.79
CA ALA A 223 3.54 17.12 -22.03
C ALA A 223 4.81 17.22 -22.88
N ARG A 224 4.78 16.67 -24.09
CA ARG A 224 5.89 16.63 -25.05
C ARG A 224 5.87 17.87 -25.95
N ARG A 225 7.02 18.55 -26.03
CA ARG A 225 7.28 19.59 -27.03
C ARG A 225 7.24 18.99 -28.44
N ILE A 226 6.48 19.61 -29.33
CA ILE A 226 6.40 19.25 -30.76
C ILE A 226 6.62 20.43 -31.71
N PHE A 227 6.74 21.66 -31.19
CA PHE A 227 7.05 22.85 -31.97
C PHE A 227 8.37 23.48 -31.51
N ASP A 228 9.13 23.99 -32.47
CA ASP A 228 10.44 24.60 -32.22
C ASP A 228 10.32 25.98 -31.57
N ASP A 229 9.20 26.67 -31.76
CA ASP A 229 8.92 27.99 -31.19
C ASP A 229 8.26 27.93 -29.79
N ASP A 230 8.31 26.77 -29.13
CA ASP A 230 7.78 26.61 -27.77
C ASP A 230 8.63 27.39 -26.76
N ARG A 231 7.96 28.20 -25.92
CA ARG A 231 8.58 29.03 -24.88
C ARG A 231 9.41 28.22 -23.88
N ILE A 232 9.03 26.98 -23.60
CA ILE A 232 9.73 26.11 -22.65
C ILE A 232 10.58 25.13 -23.46
N GLU A 233 11.90 25.26 -23.42
CA GLU A 233 12.76 24.44 -24.28
C GLU A 233 12.79 22.95 -23.91
N ALA A 234 12.38 22.60 -22.68
CA ALA A 234 12.38 21.23 -22.18
C ALA A 234 11.57 20.27 -23.08
N LYS A 235 12.19 19.12 -23.43
CA LYS A 235 11.59 18.04 -24.23
C LYS A 235 10.26 17.59 -23.64
N TYR A 236 10.22 17.36 -22.32
CA TYR A 236 9.01 17.04 -21.57
C TYR A 236 8.78 18.04 -20.44
N LEU A 237 7.51 18.36 -20.19
CA LEU A 237 7.04 19.13 -19.05
C LEU A 237 5.99 18.30 -18.30
N ASN A 238 6.24 17.99 -17.03
CA ASN A 238 5.26 17.31 -16.18
C ASN A 238 4.60 18.30 -15.22
N THR A 239 3.39 17.97 -14.76
CA THR A 239 2.72 18.65 -13.65
C THR A 239 3.72 18.86 -12.50
N SER A 240 3.68 20.04 -11.88
CA SER A 240 4.47 20.34 -10.66
C SER A 240 3.93 19.53 -9.47
N GLU A 241 4.63 19.47 -8.35
CA GLU A 241 4.09 18.81 -7.15
C GLU A 241 2.76 19.46 -6.72
N THR A 242 1.74 18.65 -6.43
CA THR A 242 0.41 19.10 -5.98
C THR A 242 -0.09 18.23 -4.83
N PRO A 243 -1.21 18.58 -4.16
CA PRO A 243 -1.81 17.72 -3.16
C PRO A 243 -2.20 16.32 -3.66
N ILE A 244 -2.38 16.14 -4.98
CA ILE A 244 -2.79 14.86 -5.57
C ILE A 244 -1.70 14.19 -6.41
N TYR A 245 -0.60 14.89 -6.69
CA TYR A 245 0.46 14.42 -7.57
C TYR A 245 1.84 14.59 -6.93
N LYS A 246 2.51 13.47 -6.70
CA LYS A 246 3.91 13.40 -6.27
C LYS A 246 4.73 12.57 -7.25
N LYS A 247 5.69 13.20 -7.94
CA LYS A 247 6.45 12.53 -9.02
C LYS A 247 7.15 11.26 -8.56
N THR A 248 7.65 11.24 -7.32
CA THR A 248 8.40 10.12 -6.74
C THR A 248 7.57 8.88 -6.44
N HIS A 249 6.23 8.99 -6.50
CA HIS A 249 5.29 7.91 -6.21
C HIS A 249 4.55 7.43 -7.46
N MET A 250 4.74 8.09 -8.60
CA MET A 250 3.92 7.87 -9.80
C MET A 250 4.69 7.10 -10.86
N LEU A 251 4.06 6.04 -11.36
CA LEU A 251 4.51 5.26 -12.51
C LEU A 251 3.43 5.34 -13.59
N TYR A 252 3.77 5.94 -14.73
CA TYR A 252 2.88 5.99 -15.88
C TYR A 252 2.59 4.58 -16.40
N GLY A 253 1.32 4.30 -16.69
CA GLY A 253 0.83 3.00 -17.15
C GLY A 253 0.58 1.99 -16.03
N LEU A 254 0.80 2.33 -14.76
CA LEU A 254 0.58 1.41 -13.65
C LEU A 254 -0.89 1.01 -13.50
N ASP A 255 -1.82 1.93 -13.78
CA ASP A 255 -3.27 1.70 -13.80
C ASP A 255 -3.64 0.58 -14.78
N LEU A 256 -3.00 0.56 -15.95
CA LEU A 256 -3.16 -0.46 -16.99
C LEU A 256 -2.41 -1.75 -16.63
N ALA A 257 -1.19 -1.63 -16.11
CA ALA A 257 -0.26 -2.75 -15.94
C ALA A 257 -0.50 -3.56 -14.65
N LYS A 258 -1.16 -3.00 -13.63
CA LYS A 258 -1.23 -3.60 -12.28
C LYS A 258 -1.73 -5.05 -12.26
N LYS A 259 -2.72 -5.38 -13.10
CA LYS A 259 -3.30 -6.74 -13.17
C LYS A 259 -2.28 -7.73 -13.72
N THR A 260 -1.59 -7.38 -14.80
CA THR A 260 -0.54 -8.20 -15.41
C THR A 260 0.67 -8.34 -14.49
N ILE A 261 1.11 -7.23 -13.88
CA ILE A 261 2.20 -7.20 -12.90
C ILE A 261 1.90 -8.13 -11.72
N SER A 262 0.68 -8.08 -11.20
CA SER A 262 0.24 -8.94 -10.10
C SER A 262 0.24 -10.42 -10.47
N ARG A 263 -0.37 -10.76 -11.62
CA ARG A 263 -0.49 -12.14 -12.11
C ARG A 263 0.86 -12.78 -12.42
N GLU A 264 1.71 -12.06 -13.14
CA GLU A 264 2.99 -12.59 -13.64
C GLU A 264 4.14 -12.35 -12.67
N ARG A 265 3.93 -11.49 -11.66
CA ARG A 265 4.95 -11.06 -10.69
C ARG A 265 6.19 -10.50 -11.41
N ARG A 266 5.91 -9.80 -12.50
CA ARG A 266 6.87 -9.21 -13.43
C ARG A 266 6.48 -7.77 -13.72
N ALA A 267 7.45 -6.85 -13.65
CA ALA A 267 7.28 -5.48 -14.10
C ALA A 267 8.39 -5.10 -15.07
N VAL A 268 8.06 -4.29 -16.09
CA VAL A 268 9.05 -3.74 -17.03
C VAL A 268 9.08 -2.23 -16.83
N VAL A 269 10.24 -1.68 -16.47
CA VAL A 269 10.43 -0.24 -16.29
C VAL A 269 11.12 0.31 -17.52
N VAL A 270 10.42 1.16 -18.26
CA VAL A 270 10.90 1.83 -19.47
C VAL A 270 11.08 3.33 -19.24
N GLU A 271 11.71 4.03 -20.19
CA GLU A 271 12.13 5.42 -19.98
C GLU A 271 10.99 6.45 -20.09
N GLY A 272 10.09 6.29 -21.06
CA GLY A 272 9.11 7.31 -21.39
C GLY A 272 7.71 6.80 -21.69
N TYR A 273 6.80 7.75 -21.83
CA TYR A 273 5.38 7.48 -22.09
C TYR A 273 5.15 6.72 -23.41
N THR A 274 5.91 7.05 -24.46
CA THR A 274 5.82 6.36 -25.75
C THR A 274 6.32 4.92 -25.68
N ASP A 275 7.28 4.64 -24.81
CA ASP A 275 7.86 3.30 -24.65
C ASP A 275 6.88 2.40 -23.93
N VAL A 276 6.15 2.92 -22.93
CA VAL A 276 5.03 2.21 -22.29
C VAL A 276 3.97 1.87 -23.33
N MET A 277 3.55 2.85 -24.14
CA MET A 277 2.56 2.61 -25.19
C MET A 277 3.04 1.56 -26.20
N ALA A 278 4.30 1.64 -26.64
CA ALA A 278 4.88 0.69 -27.58
C ALA A 278 4.98 -0.72 -26.98
N ALA A 279 5.41 -0.83 -25.73
CA ALA A 279 5.51 -2.10 -25.02
C ALA A 279 4.14 -2.78 -24.85
N HIS A 280 3.11 -2.04 -24.43
CA HIS A 280 1.74 -2.56 -24.30
C HIS A 280 1.17 -3.00 -25.66
N LEU A 281 1.38 -2.21 -26.73
CA LEU A 281 0.96 -2.63 -28.08
C LEU A 281 1.70 -3.88 -28.56
N ALA A 282 2.93 -4.09 -28.09
CA ALA A 282 3.69 -5.30 -28.33
C ALA A 282 3.33 -6.46 -27.38
N GLY A 283 2.30 -6.33 -26.53
CA GLY A 283 1.87 -7.38 -25.59
C GLY A 283 2.71 -7.49 -24.32
N VAL A 284 3.57 -6.50 -24.04
CA VAL A 284 4.29 -6.34 -22.77
C VAL A 284 3.45 -5.42 -21.86
N ASP A 285 2.28 -5.94 -21.45
CA ASP A 285 1.26 -5.18 -20.71
C ASP A 285 1.67 -4.85 -19.26
N ASN A 286 2.82 -5.35 -18.81
CA ASN A 286 3.40 -5.06 -17.50
C ASN A 286 4.44 -3.92 -17.52
N ALA A 287 4.50 -3.15 -18.62
CA ALA A 287 5.42 -2.03 -18.75
C ALA A 287 4.89 -0.74 -18.08
N VAL A 288 5.79 -0.02 -17.42
CA VAL A 288 5.55 1.25 -16.71
C VAL A 288 6.74 2.18 -16.88
N ALA A 289 6.57 3.49 -16.70
CA ALA A 289 7.65 4.48 -16.77
C ALA A 289 7.60 5.48 -15.62
N THR A 290 8.75 6.06 -15.25
CA THR A 290 8.78 7.15 -14.28
C THR A 290 8.34 8.47 -14.92
N CYS A 291 7.74 9.35 -14.11
CA CYS A 291 7.21 10.62 -14.60
C CYS A 291 8.26 11.75 -14.55
N GLY A 292 9.35 11.61 -15.32
CA GLY A 292 10.43 12.60 -15.41
C GLY A 292 11.25 12.73 -14.11
N THR A 293 11.43 11.62 -13.40
CA THR A 293 12.26 11.48 -12.20
C THR A 293 13.04 10.17 -12.25
N ALA A 294 14.11 10.04 -11.47
CA ALA A 294 14.82 8.78 -11.33
C ALA A 294 13.91 7.73 -10.65
N PHE A 295 14.05 6.47 -11.06
CA PHE A 295 13.44 5.35 -10.37
C PHE A 295 14.04 5.22 -8.95
N GLY A 296 13.23 4.90 -7.94
CA GLY A 296 13.62 5.06 -6.54
C GLY A 296 12.76 4.26 -5.58
N VAL A 297 13.02 4.41 -4.28
CA VAL A 297 12.46 3.56 -3.20
C VAL A 297 10.93 3.50 -3.20
N ASP A 298 10.24 4.63 -3.39
CA ASP A 298 8.76 4.64 -3.30
C ASP A 298 8.11 3.93 -4.51
N HIS A 299 8.76 3.97 -5.68
CA HIS A 299 8.37 3.14 -6.83
C HIS A 299 8.57 1.65 -6.52
N ILE A 300 9.70 1.28 -5.91
CA ILE A 300 9.99 -0.11 -5.50
C ILE A 300 8.92 -0.60 -4.51
N LYS A 301 8.60 0.18 -3.48
CA LYS A 301 7.55 -0.16 -2.50
C LYS A 301 6.21 -0.42 -3.18
N SER A 302 5.83 0.44 -4.14
CA SER A 302 4.58 0.31 -4.89
C SER A 302 4.54 -0.99 -5.70
N LEU A 303 5.59 -1.26 -6.49
CA LEU A 303 5.67 -2.49 -7.28
C LEU A 303 5.72 -3.75 -6.42
N ARG A 304 6.40 -3.73 -5.27
CA ARG A 304 6.44 -4.88 -4.34
C ARG A 304 5.07 -5.29 -3.83
N ARG A 305 4.22 -4.32 -3.47
CA ARG A 305 2.84 -4.58 -3.01
C ARG A 305 2.00 -5.23 -4.10
N ILE A 306 2.17 -4.79 -5.34
CA ILE A 306 1.43 -5.32 -6.50
C ILE A 306 1.93 -6.72 -6.88
N MET A 307 3.26 -6.91 -6.99
CA MET A 307 3.85 -8.21 -7.35
C MET A 307 3.83 -9.25 -6.22
N ARG A 308 3.42 -8.84 -5.01
CA ARG A 308 3.53 -9.63 -3.77
C ARG A 308 4.95 -10.18 -3.58
N ASP A 309 5.93 -9.29 -3.53
CA ASP A 309 7.32 -9.62 -3.23
C ASP A 309 7.50 -9.92 -1.72
N GLU A 310 6.96 -11.06 -1.30
CA GLU A 310 6.95 -11.52 0.08
C GLU A 310 8.15 -12.44 0.38
N ALA A 311 8.62 -12.43 1.62
CA ALA A 311 9.67 -13.34 2.05
C ALA A 311 9.26 -14.82 1.89
N GLY A 312 10.05 -15.59 1.14
CA GLY A 312 9.84 -17.04 0.95
C GLY A 312 8.88 -17.40 -0.19
N GLY A 313 8.34 -16.42 -0.92
CA GLY A 313 7.59 -16.67 -2.17
C GLY A 313 8.51 -16.83 -3.39
N THR A 314 7.95 -17.21 -4.54
CA THR A 314 8.69 -17.19 -5.83
C THR A 314 9.26 -15.78 -6.06
N PRO A 315 10.49 -15.62 -6.57
CA PRO A 315 11.04 -14.28 -6.80
C PRO A 315 10.19 -13.48 -7.79
N ALA A 316 9.89 -12.22 -7.45
CA ALA A 316 9.40 -11.26 -8.44
C ALA A 316 10.55 -10.90 -9.40
N ARG A 317 10.24 -10.43 -10.61
CA ARG A 317 11.25 -9.95 -11.58
C ARG A 317 10.91 -8.55 -12.05
N VAL A 318 11.87 -7.64 -11.96
CA VAL A 318 11.75 -6.31 -12.55
C VAL A 318 12.82 -6.12 -13.60
N THR A 319 12.39 -5.85 -14.82
CA THR A 319 13.28 -5.64 -15.97
C THR A 319 13.32 -4.15 -16.28
N PHE A 320 14.51 -3.55 -16.29
CA PHE A 320 14.71 -2.17 -16.71
C PHE A 320 15.16 -2.15 -18.17
N THR A 321 14.52 -1.33 -19.00
CA THR A 321 15.00 -1.03 -20.35
C THR A 321 15.65 0.35 -20.36
N PHE A 322 16.82 0.47 -20.99
CA PHE A 322 17.53 1.74 -21.14
C PHE A 322 17.83 2.02 -22.61
N ASP A 323 17.89 3.31 -22.94
CA ASP A 323 18.31 3.86 -24.23
C ASP A 323 19.84 3.74 -24.39
N GLY A 324 20.43 2.59 -24.04
CA GLY A 324 21.86 2.28 -24.20
C GLY A 324 22.88 3.24 -23.54
N ASP A 325 22.44 4.33 -22.91
CA ASP A 325 23.31 5.44 -22.51
C ASP A 325 23.90 5.25 -21.10
N ALA A 326 25.00 5.97 -20.84
CA ALA A 326 25.69 5.88 -19.56
C ALA A 326 24.87 6.46 -18.37
N ALA A 327 23.84 7.27 -18.65
CA ALA A 327 23.03 7.92 -17.63
C ALA A 327 21.95 6.97 -17.08
N GLY A 328 21.24 6.25 -17.95
CA GLY A 328 20.26 5.23 -17.60
C GLY A 328 20.89 4.09 -16.79
N GLN A 329 22.06 3.62 -17.22
CA GLN A 329 22.84 2.62 -16.49
C GLN A 329 23.23 3.09 -15.09
N LYS A 330 23.65 4.35 -14.94
CA LYS A 330 24.04 4.93 -13.65
C LYS A 330 22.86 5.09 -12.69
N ALA A 331 21.69 5.46 -13.21
CA ALA A 331 20.47 5.56 -12.41
C ALA A 331 20.02 4.18 -11.89
N ALA A 332 20.12 3.15 -12.74
CA ALA A 332 19.84 1.75 -12.38
C ALA A 332 20.74 1.25 -11.25
N MET A 333 22.05 1.49 -11.38
CA MET A 333 23.05 1.13 -10.37
C MET A 333 22.80 1.86 -9.04
N LYS A 334 22.37 3.13 -9.08
CA LYS A 334 22.04 3.88 -7.86
C LYS A 334 20.83 3.29 -7.14
N ALA A 335 19.76 2.95 -7.86
CA ALA A 335 18.58 2.32 -7.27
C ALA A 335 18.88 0.92 -6.67
N PHE A 336 19.86 0.22 -7.24
CA PHE A 336 20.34 -1.08 -6.76
C PHE A 336 21.11 -1.01 -5.43
N GLU A 337 21.82 0.09 -5.17
CA GLU A 337 22.61 0.27 -3.93
C GLU A 337 21.73 0.39 -2.67
N GLU A 338 20.48 0.84 -2.82
CA GLU A 338 19.56 1.12 -1.70
C GLU A 338 18.80 -0.13 -1.21
N ASP A 339 18.56 -1.14 -2.06
CA ASP A 339 17.86 -2.38 -1.67
C ASP A 339 18.41 -3.66 -2.35
N GLN A 340 19.30 -4.35 -1.63
CA GLN A 340 20.04 -5.52 -2.12
C GLN A 340 19.22 -6.80 -2.34
N ARG A 341 17.93 -6.86 -1.96
CA ARG A 341 17.04 -8.00 -2.35
C ARG A 341 16.26 -7.68 -3.61
N TRP A 342 15.91 -6.41 -3.82
CA TRP A 342 15.42 -5.94 -5.12
C TRP A 342 16.46 -6.15 -6.22
N ALA A 343 17.73 -5.94 -5.88
CA ALA A 343 18.90 -6.23 -6.70
C ALA A 343 18.90 -7.63 -7.34
N SER A 344 18.63 -8.70 -6.56
CA SER A 344 18.58 -10.08 -7.08
C SER A 344 17.36 -10.38 -7.95
N GLN A 345 16.38 -9.49 -7.95
CA GLN A 345 15.15 -9.56 -8.74
C GLN A 345 15.18 -8.58 -9.93
N SER A 346 16.26 -7.80 -10.07
CA SER A 346 16.40 -6.76 -11.07
C SER A 346 17.17 -7.29 -12.28
N PHE A 347 16.65 -7.03 -13.46
CA PHE A 347 17.19 -7.39 -14.76
C PHE A 347 17.31 -6.14 -15.63
N VAL A 348 18.18 -6.20 -16.64
CA VAL A 348 18.43 -5.12 -17.58
C VAL A 348 18.29 -5.68 -18.99
N ALA A 349 17.48 -5.00 -19.79
CA ALA A 349 17.31 -5.26 -21.21
C ALA A 349 17.82 -4.05 -21.98
N VAL A 350 18.81 -4.25 -22.85
CA VAL A 350 19.37 -3.18 -23.68
C VAL A 350 19.34 -3.66 -25.12
N ALA A 351 18.69 -2.90 -26.00
CA ALA A 351 18.69 -3.21 -27.43
C ALA A 351 20.12 -3.09 -27.99
N LYS A 352 20.49 -3.94 -28.96
CA LYS A 352 21.85 -3.99 -29.53
C LYS A 352 22.35 -2.65 -30.06
N ASP A 353 21.45 -1.86 -30.64
CA ASP A 353 21.74 -0.54 -31.19
C ASP A 353 21.40 0.62 -30.25
N GLY A 354 21.11 0.32 -28.97
CA GLY A 354 20.70 1.32 -27.97
C GLY A 354 19.30 1.93 -28.22
N MET A 355 18.48 1.29 -29.06
CA MET A 355 17.12 1.75 -29.35
C MET A 355 16.20 1.63 -28.13
N ASP A 356 15.35 2.65 -27.93
CA ASP A 356 14.23 2.61 -26.98
C ASP A 356 13.15 1.59 -27.47
N PRO A 357 12.26 1.11 -26.58
CA PRO A 357 11.20 0.16 -26.98
C PRO A 357 10.30 0.68 -28.11
N CYS A 358 10.09 1.99 -28.22
CA CYS A 358 9.26 2.59 -29.26
C CYS A 358 9.93 2.51 -30.65
N ASP A 359 11.18 2.93 -30.75
CA ASP A 359 12.01 2.91 -31.94
C ASP A 359 12.31 1.45 -32.36
N LEU A 360 12.54 0.55 -31.39
CA LEU A 360 12.69 -0.87 -31.64
C LEU A 360 11.42 -1.46 -32.28
N ARG A 361 10.24 -1.16 -31.73
CA ARG A 361 8.96 -1.61 -32.29
C ARG A 361 8.74 -1.09 -33.70
N LEU A 362 9.06 0.18 -33.94
CA LEU A 362 8.89 0.81 -35.25
C LEU A 362 9.76 0.18 -36.34
N ARG A 363 11.00 -0.18 -36.00
CA ARG A 363 11.96 -0.72 -36.98
C ARG A 363 11.88 -2.23 -37.13
N HIS A 364 11.65 -2.94 -36.03
CA HIS A 364 11.81 -4.39 -35.95
C HIS A 364 10.53 -5.14 -35.53
N GLY A 365 9.43 -4.42 -35.26
CA GLY A 365 8.13 -4.99 -34.95
C GLY A 365 7.95 -5.38 -33.47
N ASP A 366 6.74 -5.85 -33.16
CA ASP A 366 6.31 -6.14 -31.79
C ASP A 366 7.10 -7.29 -31.13
N GLU A 367 7.41 -8.35 -31.89
CA GLU A 367 8.19 -9.49 -31.38
C GLU A 367 9.61 -9.11 -30.96
N ALA A 368 10.20 -8.08 -31.57
CA ALA A 368 11.52 -7.59 -31.18
C ALA A 368 11.50 -6.99 -29.76
N VAL A 369 10.41 -6.31 -29.39
CA VAL A 369 10.23 -5.75 -28.04
C VAL A 369 10.07 -6.87 -27.02
N LYS A 370 9.28 -7.92 -27.32
CA LYS A 370 9.15 -9.08 -26.43
C LYS A 370 10.49 -9.78 -26.21
N THR A 371 11.20 -10.06 -27.31
CA THR A 371 12.51 -10.72 -27.28
C THR A 371 13.52 -9.92 -26.45
N LEU A 372 13.54 -8.59 -26.58
CA LEU A 372 14.37 -7.71 -25.75
C LEU A 372 14.14 -7.93 -24.24
N ILE A 373 12.88 -8.04 -23.81
CA ILE A 373 12.53 -8.24 -22.41
C ILE A 373 12.84 -9.66 -21.93
N ASP A 374 12.62 -10.66 -22.78
CA ASP A 374 12.90 -12.06 -22.45
C ASP A 374 14.40 -12.30 -22.28
N ASP A 375 15.22 -11.70 -23.14
CA ASP A 375 16.69 -11.76 -23.13
C ASP A 375 17.34 -10.89 -22.04
N ALA A 376 16.56 -10.26 -21.16
CA ALA A 376 17.11 -9.40 -20.12
C ALA A 376 18.08 -10.16 -19.21
N VAL A 377 19.24 -9.55 -18.96
CA VAL A 377 20.30 -10.11 -18.13
C VAL A 377 20.17 -9.63 -16.69
N PRO A 378 20.63 -10.41 -15.68
CA PRO A 378 20.64 -9.93 -14.30
C PRO A 378 21.39 -8.59 -14.17
N MET A 379 20.82 -7.65 -13.41
CA MET A 379 21.39 -6.32 -13.19
C MET A 379 22.83 -6.38 -12.68
N PHE A 380 23.13 -7.37 -11.83
CA PHE A 380 24.48 -7.62 -11.34
C PHE A 380 25.46 -7.99 -12.47
N GLU A 381 25.07 -8.92 -13.35
CA GLU A 381 25.89 -9.31 -14.49
C GLU A 381 26.15 -8.11 -15.40
N PHE A 382 25.11 -7.33 -15.68
CA PHE A 382 25.23 -6.09 -16.43
C PHE A 382 26.25 -5.12 -15.80
N ALA A 383 26.13 -4.86 -14.49
CA ALA A 383 27.05 -3.99 -13.74
C ALA A 383 28.51 -4.42 -13.86
N VAL A 384 28.75 -5.72 -13.72
CA VAL A 384 30.10 -6.29 -13.79
C VAL A 384 30.65 -6.15 -15.20
N ARG A 385 29.88 -6.51 -16.23
CA ARG A 385 30.31 -6.38 -17.64
C ARG A 385 30.62 -4.93 -18.00
N THR A 386 29.76 -3.98 -17.63
CA THR A 386 29.97 -2.54 -17.84
C THR A 386 31.20 -2.03 -17.08
N THR A 387 31.47 -2.54 -15.88
CA THR A 387 32.67 -2.17 -15.13
C THR A 387 33.93 -2.71 -15.82
N ILE A 388 33.90 -3.96 -16.28
CA ILE A 388 35.02 -4.62 -16.96
C ILE A 388 35.36 -3.91 -18.26
N SER A 389 34.38 -3.43 -19.04
CA SER A 389 34.62 -2.78 -20.34
C SER A 389 35.42 -1.47 -20.24
N GLY A 390 35.59 -0.91 -19.04
CA GLY A 390 36.44 0.26 -18.80
C GLY A 390 37.94 -0.08 -18.65
N PHE A 391 38.33 -1.35 -18.71
CA PHE A 391 39.70 -1.81 -18.50
C PHE A 391 40.19 -2.64 -19.69
N ASP A 392 41.48 -2.53 -19.97
CA ASP A 392 42.17 -3.38 -20.94
C ASP A 392 42.58 -4.71 -20.28
N LEU A 393 41.93 -5.81 -20.66
CA LEU A 393 42.15 -7.12 -20.06
C LEU A 393 43.35 -7.88 -20.64
N ASP A 394 43.96 -7.39 -21.72
CA ASP A 394 45.13 -8.03 -22.31
C ASP A 394 46.36 -7.88 -21.41
N HIS A 395 46.39 -6.81 -20.61
CA HIS A 395 47.48 -6.49 -19.69
C HIS A 395 47.17 -6.92 -18.23
N ALA A 396 48.21 -7.38 -17.52
CA ALA A 396 48.08 -7.85 -16.14
C ALA A 396 47.56 -6.75 -15.19
N GLU A 397 48.03 -5.51 -15.35
CA GLU A 397 47.60 -4.34 -14.58
C GLU A 397 46.11 -4.05 -14.78
N GLY A 398 45.62 -4.23 -16.00
CA GLY A 398 44.22 -4.02 -16.34
C GLY A 398 43.32 -5.12 -15.77
N ARG A 399 43.75 -6.40 -15.83
CA ARG A 399 43.05 -7.51 -15.14
C ARG A 399 42.96 -7.30 -13.63
N VAL A 400 44.06 -6.90 -12.99
CA VAL A 400 44.08 -6.62 -11.54
C VAL A 400 43.22 -5.41 -11.19
N SER A 401 43.21 -4.37 -12.03
CA SER A 401 42.39 -3.18 -11.83
C SER A 401 40.90 -3.47 -11.99
N ALA A 402 40.53 -4.24 -13.02
CA ALA A 402 39.17 -4.73 -13.25
C ALA A 402 38.70 -5.59 -12.06
N MET A 403 39.51 -6.56 -11.62
CA MET A 403 39.22 -7.40 -10.45
C MET A 403 38.92 -6.56 -9.19
N LYS A 404 39.77 -5.56 -8.90
CA LYS A 404 39.58 -4.66 -7.75
C LYS A 404 38.33 -3.79 -7.89
N ALA A 405 37.93 -3.43 -9.11
CA ALA A 405 36.75 -2.63 -9.38
C ALA A 405 35.45 -3.44 -9.27
N VAL A 406 35.44 -4.71 -9.71
CA VAL A 406 34.24 -5.56 -9.64
C VAL A 406 34.03 -6.21 -8.28
N ALA A 407 35.11 -6.45 -7.52
CA ALA A 407 35.03 -7.16 -6.23
C ALA A 407 34.01 -6.57 -5.24
N PRO A 408 33.88 -5.23 -5.07
CA PRO A 408 32.83 -4.63 -4.24
C PRO A 408 31.40 -4.93 -4.73
N ILE A 409 31.20 -5.04 -6.05
CA ILE A 409 29.90 -5.38 -6.63
C ILE A 409 29.54 -6.80 -6.20
N ILE A 410 30.45 -7.78 -6.39
CA ILE A 410 30.23 -9.18 -6.02
C ILE A 410 30.04 -9.34 -4.50
N ALA A 411 30.82 -8.60 -3.71
CA ALA A 411 30.71 -8.60 -2.25
C ALA A 411 29.33 -8.12 -1.75
N GLY A 412 28.65 -7.28 -2.54
CA GLY A 412 27.30 -6.78 -2.29
C GLY A 412 26.18 -7.82 -2.48
N ILE A 413 26.44 -8.95 -3.14
CA ILE A 413 25.43 -10.02 -3.29
C ILE A 413 25.18 -10.67 -1.92
N ARG A 414 24.00 -10.44 -1.35
CA ARG A 414 23.62 -11.03 -0.04
C ARG A 414 23.36 -12.53 -0.10
N ASP A 415 22.92 -13.04 -1.25
CA ASP A 415 22.76 -14.47 -1.46
C ASP A 415 24.13 -15.14 -1.50
N THR A 416 24.50 -15.74 -0.38
CA THR A 416 25.79 -16.43 -0.22
C THR A 416 25.90 -17.69 -1.05
N THR A 417 24.77 -18.22 -1.56
CA THR A 417 24.74 -19.41 -2.41
C THR A 417 25.04 -19.07 -3.88
N LEU A 418 24.62 -17.90 -4.35
CA LEU A 418 24.90 -17.43 -5.71
C LEU A 418 26.31 -16.85 -5.87
N ARG A 419 26.88 -16.33 -4.79
CA ARG A 419 28.17 -15.63 -4.81
C ARG A 419 29.32 -16.46 -5.42
N PRO A 420 29.54 -17.75 -5.05
CA PRO A 420 30.61 -18.56 -5.64
C PRO A 420 30.48 -18.72 -7.16
N GLU A 421 29.28 -18.87 -7.69
CA GLU A 421 29.04 -19.02 -9.13
C GLU A 421 29.30 -17.72 -9.89
N TYR A 422 28.95 -16.57 -9.31
CA TYR A 422 29.35 -15.27 -9.86
C TYR A 422 30.86 -15.06 -9.81
N VAL A 423 31.53 -15.44 -8.72
CA VAL A 423 33.01 -15.38 -8.65
C VAL A 423 33.63 -16.23 -9.76
N ARG A 424 33.15 -17.47 -9.97
CA ARG A 424 33.63 -18.34 -11.05
C ARG A 424 33.46 -17.69 -12.43
N THR A 425 32.26 -17.21 -12.72
CA THR A 425 31.92 -16.60 -14.02
C THR A 425 32.73 -15.34 -14.29
N VAL A 426 32.83 -14.44 -13.30
CA VAL A 426 33.54 -13.16 -13.44
C VAL A 426 35.05 -13.34 -13.50
N ALA A 427 35.60 -14.33 -12.79
CA ALA A 427 37.02 -14.70 -12.94
C ALA A 427 37.33 -15.09 -14.38
N GLY A 428 36.45 -15.86 -15.02
CA GLY A 428 36.54 -16.22 -16.44
C GLY A 428 36.46 -15.00 -17.38
N TRP A 429 35.61 -14.02 -17.10
CA TRP A 429 35.53 -12.79 -17.91
C TRP A 429 36.77 -11.91 -17.83
N ILE A 430 37.39 -11.82 -16.65
CA ILE A 430 38.58 -10.98 -16.44
C ILE A 430 39.87 -11.72 -16.83
N GLY A 431 39.87 -13.05 -16.80
CA GLY A 431 41.06 -13.87 -17.01
C GLY A 431 41.98 -13.91 -15.77
N VAL A 432 41.39 -14.04 -14.58
CA VAL A 432 42.11 -14.20 -13.31
C VAL A 432 41.72 -15.51 -12.63
N GLU A 433 42.56 -15.99 -11.71
CA GLU A 433 42.25 -17.18 -10.91
C GLU A 433 41.06 -16.93 -9.98
N ILE A 434 40.22 -17.97 -9.81
CA ILE A 434 39.00 -17.91 -8.99
C ILE A 434 39.35 -17.53 -7.55
N GLU A 435 40.42 -18.09 -7.00
CA GLU A 435 40.92 -17.85 -5.65
C GLU A 435 41.34 -16.38 -5.46
N GLN A 436 41.95 -15.77 -6.48
CA GLN A 436 42.38 -14.37 -6.43
C GLN A 436 41.17 -13.43 -6.38
N LEU A 437 40.16 -13.65 -7.24
CA LEU A 437 38.94 -12.87 -7.20
C LEU A 437 38.17 -13.10 -5.89
N ASN A 438 38.09 -14.35 -5.41
CA ASN A 438 37.43 -14.68 -4.15
C ASN A 438 38.08 -13.94 -2.95
N ALA A 439 39.42 -13.87 -2.92
CA ALA A 439 40.14 -13.11 -1.90
C ALA A 439 39.86 -11.59 -1.99
N ALA A 440 39.80 -11.04 -3.21
CA ALA A 440 39.44 -9.64 -3.44
C ALA A 440 38.00 -9.34 -2.98
N VAL A 441 37.05 -10.24 -3.24
CA VAL A 441 35.64 -10.10 -2.82
C VAL A 441 35.52 -10.15 -1.28
N ARG A 442 36.26 -11.05 -0.62
CA ARG A 442 36.25 -11.15 0.86
C ARG A 442 36.76 -9.90 1.56
N THR A 443 37.72 -9.20 0.95
CA THR A 443 38.36 -8.01 1.51
C THR A 443 37.70 -6.70 1.05
N ALA A 444 36.82 -6.75 0.04
CA ALA A 444 36.14 -5.58 -0.48
C ALA A 444 35.08 -5.03 0.48
N PRO A 445 34.95 -3.69 0.62
CA PRO A 445 33.86 -3.08 1.37
C PRO A 445 32.52 -3.37 0.68
N LYS A 446 31.52 -3.79 1.46
CA LYS A 446 30.16 -4.01 0.95
C LYS A 446 29.52 -2.65 0.65
N GLY A 447 29.26 -2.34 -0.63
CA GLY A 447 28.42 -1.20 -1.06
C GLY A 447 29.14 0.12 -1.35
N GLY A 448 30.22 0.13 -2.15
CA GLY A 448 31.01 1.34 -2.40
C GLY A 448 31.43 1.56 -3.85
N THR A 449 30.50 1.67 -4.79
CA THR A 449 30.82 1.98 -6.19
C THR A 449 30.72 3.48 -6.51
N ALA A 450 29.81 4.23 -5.89
CA ALA A 450 29.66 5.66 -6.21
C ALA A 450 30.80 6.57 -5.67
N ARG A 451 31.40 6.24 -4.52
CA ARG A 451 32.32 7.15 -3.81
C ARG A 451 33.75 7.23 -4.40
N ARG A 452 34.11 6.33 -5.32
CA ARG A 452 35.48 6.23 -5.88
C ARG A 452 35.63 6.81 -7.28
N TYR A 453 34.54 6.97 -8.03
CA TYR A 453 34.53 7.65 -9.33
C TYR A 453 34.60 9.19 -9.21
N GLU A 454 34.14 9.75 -8.08
CA GLU A 454 34.23 11.19 -7.80
C GLU A 454 35.68 11.67 -7.60
N ASN A 455 36.53 10.85 -6.98
CA ASN A 455 37.84 11.31 -6.50
C ASN A 455 38.98 11.28 -7.53
N ARG A 456 38.75 10.86 -8.78
CA ARG A 456 39.80 10.80 -9.80
C ARG A 456 39.62 11.79 -10.96
N ARG A 457 38.51 12.55 -11.00
CA ARG A 457 38.29 13.66 -11.95
C ARG A 457 38.20 15.04 -11.29
N ALA A 458 38.05 15.13 -9.96
CA ALA A 458 37.88 16.39 -9.24
C ALA A 458 39.17 16.94 -8.58
N THR A 459 40.34 16.36 -8.82
CA THR A 459 41.64 16.85 -8.31
C THR A 459 42.36 17.78 -9.29
N ALA A 460 41.62 18.74 -9.85
CA ALA A 460 42.20 19.95 -10.43
C ALA A 460 41.25 21.12 -10.14
N GLN A 461 41.76 22.10 -9.39
CA GLN A 461 41.20 23.44 -9.13
C GLN A 461 40.12 23.57 -8.05
N ARG A 462 40.53 23.89 -6.81
CA ARG A 462 40.28 25.17 -6.07
C ARG A 462 40.49 25.04 -4.55
N PRO A 463 40.74 26.16 -3.83
CA PRO A 463 41.30 26.21 -2.48
C PRO A 463 40.25 26.07 -1.35
N PRO A 464 40.67 25.95 -0.08
CA PRO A 464 39.80 25.63 1.04
C PRO A 464 39.18 26.89 1.68
N GLU A 465 37.87 26.87 1.91
CA GLU A 465 37.18 27.85 2.77
C GLU A 465 36.33 27.15 3.85
N GLY A 466 36.59 27.53 5.10
CA GLY A 466 35.63 27.80 6.17
C GLY A 466 34.64 26.72 6.61
N GLN A 467 34.97 25.98 7.67
CA GLN A 467 33.98 25.25 8.47
C GLN A 467 33.22 26.22 9.38
N GLN A 468 31.90 26.34 9.20
CA GLN A 468 30.98 26.87 10.22
C GLN A 468 30.07 25.74 10.70
N GLN A 469 30.16 25.47 12.00
CA GLN A 469 29.28 24.62 12.77
C GLN A 469 27.95 25.35 12.97
N ASN A 470 26.83 24.69 12.72
CA ASN A 470 25.51 25.19 13.09
C ASN A 470 24.81 24.14 13.95
N GLU A 471 24.88 24.37 15.26
CA GLU A 471 24.06 23.73 16.29
C GLU A 471 22.61 24.22 16.14
N THR A 472 21.65 23.31 16.05
CA THR A 472 20.22 23.64 16.16
C THR A 472 19.72 23.21 17.51
N ALA A 473 19.52 24.21 18.36
CA ALA A 473 18.93 24.11 19.68
C ALA A 473 17.42 23.79 19.57
N SER A 474 17.02 22.71 20.22
CA SER A 474 15.63 22.38 20.50
C SER A 474 15.00 23.45 21.40
N ARG A 475 13.92 24.08 20.93
CA ARG A 475 13.03 24.92 21.76
C ARG A 475 11.90 24.06 22.34
N PRO A 476 11.55 24.22 23.64
CA PRO A 476 10.40 23.55 24.22
C PRO A 476 9.12 24.28 23.82
N ASP A 477 8.16 23.52 23.31
CA ASP A 477 6.85 24.00 22.87
C ASP A 477 5.92 24.25 24.07
N ALA A 478 5.14 25.32 23.96
CA ALA A 478 4.30 25.86 25.01
C ALA A 478 3.00 25.05 25.16
N GLY A 479 2.62 24.79 26.41
CA GLY A 479 1.48 23.94 26.77
C GLY A 479 0.14 24.41 26.23
N ILE A 480 -0.54 23.51 25.51
CA ILE A 480 -1.98 23.56 25.23
C ILE A 480 -2.71 22.90 26.42
N PRO A 481 -3.83 23.45 26.93
CA PRO A 481 -4.58 22.84 28.02
C PRO A 481 -5.18 21.50 27.57
N VAL A 482 -4.75 20.41 28.19
CA VAL A 482 -5.26 19.05 27.93
C VAL A 482 -6.60 18.90 28.63
N ALA A 483 -7.67 18.67 27.86
CA ALA A 483 -8.97 18.27 28.37
C ALA A 483 -8.83 16.96 29.18
N PRO A 484 -9.65 16.70 30.22
CA PRO A 484 -9.48 15.52 31.07
C PRO A 484 -9.54 14.23 30.24
N GLU A 485 -8.41 13.50 30.20
CA GLU A 485 -8.31 12.21 29.52
C GLU A 485 -9.32 11.23 30.14
N ARG A 486 -10.20 10.66 29.31
CA ARG A 486 -11.04 9.55 29.72
C ARG A 486 -10.15 8.40 30.20
N PRO A 487 -10.56 7.62 31.22
CA PRO A 487 -9.81 6.45 31.65
C PRO A 487 -9.58 5.52 30.46
N ARG A 488 -8.32 5.17 30.19
CA ARG A 488 -7.95 4.27 29.07
C ARG A 488 -8.28 2.84 29.44
N ILE A 489 -8.99 2.13 28.56
CA ILE A 489 -9.27 0.70 28.74
C ILE A 489 -8.02 -0.11 28.31
N PRO A 490 -7.42 -0.95 29.19
CA PRO A 490 -6.22 -1.71 28.82
C PRO A 490 -6.49 -2.72 27.70
N LYS A 491 -5.60 -2.76 26.70
CA LYS A 491 -5.64 -3.79 25.64
C LYS A 491 -5.28 -5.17 26.23
N PRO A 492 -5.97 -6.26 25.85
CA PRO A 492 -5.65 -7.61 26.33
C PRO A 492 -4.23 -8.04 25.93
N ASP A 493 -3.49 -8.71 26.82
CA ASP A 493 -2.18 -9.29 26.48
C ASP A 493 -2.40 -10.55 25.63
N PRO A 494 -1.92 -10.58 24.37
CA PRO A 494 -2.11 -11.73 23.49
C PRO A 494 -1.37 -13.00 23.95
N ARG A 495 -0.33 -12.87 24.81
CA ARG A 495 0.52 -13.96 25.28
C ARG A 495 -0.01 -14.68 26.52
N ASP A 496 -0.99 -14.12 27.23
CA ASP A 496 -1.61 -14.78 28.37
C ASP A 496 -2.52 -15.93 27.87
N PRO A 497 -2.25 -17.20 28.26
CA PRO A 497 -3.05 -18.36 27.83
C PRO A 497 -4.52 -18.26 28.22
N THR A 498 -4.84 -17.62 29.35
CA THR A 498 -6.23 -17.44 29.79
C THR A 498 -6.95 -16.46 28.88
N ILE A 499 -6.30 -15.32 28.59
CA ILE A 499 -6.82 -14.31 27.67
C ILE A 499 -6.90 -14.87 26.25
N ALA A 500 -6.03 -15.82 25.88
CA ALA A 500 -6.10 -16.50 24.60
C ALA A 500 -7.37 -17.35 24.43
N GLY A 501 -7.85 -17.99 25.49
CA GLY A 501 -9.12 -18.72 25.49
C GLY A 501 -10.33 -17.78 25.34
N GLU A 502 -10.36 -16.71 26.13
CA GLU A 502 -11.40 -15.66 26.03
C GLU A 502 -11.46 -15.04 24.64
N ARG A 503 -10.28 -14.69 24.09
CA ARG A 503 -10.14 -14.13 22.76
C ARG A 503 -10.73 -15.07 21.71
N GLN A 504 -10.37 -16.36 21.75
CA GLN A 504 -10.88 -17.36 20.82
C GLN A 504 -12.40 -17.53 20.93
N LEU A 505 -12.96 -17.50 22.14
CA LEU A 505 -14.41 -17.56 22.34
C LEU A 505 -15.11 -16.34 21.73
N LEU A 506 -14.57 -15.13 21.94
CA LEU A 506 -15.10 -13.92 21.31
C LEU A 506 -14.94 -13.94 19.79
N GLN A 507 -13.84 -14.50 19.26
CA GLN A 507 -13.68 -14.72 17.82
C GLN A 507 -14.76 -15.66 17.27
N VAL A 508 -15.08 -16.76 17.97
CA VAL A 508 -16.21 -17.64 17.58
C VAL A 508 -17.53 -16.86 17.61
N MET A 509 -17.77 -16.03 18.63
CA MET A 509 -18.99 -15.21 18.73
C MET A 509 -19.14 -14.21 17.59
N LEU A 510 -18.05 -13.53 17.21
CA LEU A 510 -18.08 -12.46 16.21
C LEU A 510 -18.04 -13.01 14.78
N GLN A 511 -17.39 -14.15 14.56
CA GLN A 511 -17.17 -14.72 13.23
C GLN A 511 -18.15 -15.86 12.90
N TYR A 512 -18.61 -16.62 13.89
CA TYR A 512 -19.44 -17.82 13.71
C TYR A 512 -20.56 -17.91 14.77
N PRO A 513 -21.42 -16.89 14.92
CA PRO A 513 -22.44 -16.83 15.98
C PRO A 513 -23.40 -18.03 15.99
N GLU A 514 -23.66 -18.62 14.82
CA GLU A 514 -24.46 -19.85 14.68
C GLU A 514 -23.91 -21.04 15.48
N SER A 515 -22.59 -21.11 15.67
CA SER A 515 -21.93 -22.19 16.43
C SER A 515 -22.18 -22.08 17.93
N LEU A 516 -22.77 -20.97 18.38
CA LEU A 516 -23.12 -20.71 19.78
C LEU A 516 -24.62 -20.83 20.05
N LYS A 517 -25.47 -21.01 19.02
CA LYS A 517 -26.91 -21.15 19.20
C LYS A 517 -27.23 -22.42 20.01
N GLY A 518 -28.10 -22.27 21.01
CA GLY A 518 -28.47 -23.38 21.90
C GLY A 518 -27.36 -23.86 22.84
N THR A 519 -26.21 -23.17 22.87
CA THR A 519 -25.13 -23.48 23.81
C THR A 519 -25.31 -22.73 25.13
N VAL A 520 -24.51 -23.11 26.14
CA VAL A 520 -24.43 -22.45 27.44
C VAL A 520 -23.88 -21.01 27.36
N PHE A 521 -23.50 -20.53 26.16
CA PHE A 521 -23.01 -19.18 25.92
C PHE A 521 -23.97 -18.09 26.45
N GLU A 522 -25.29 -18.30 26.37
CA GLU A 522 -26.29 -17.36 26.89
C GLU A 522 -26.22 -17.19 28.43
N GLN A 523 -25.53 -18.10 29.12
CA GLN A 523 -25.30 -18.04 30.56
C GLN A 523 -24.02 -17.30 30.93
N LEU A 524 -23.14 -17.01 29.97
CA LEU A 524 -21.94 -16.21 30.22
C LEU A 524 -22.33 -14.78 30.59
N ARG A 525 -21.53 -14.19 31.48
CA ARG A 525 -21.66 -12.81 31.95
C ARG A 525 -20.37 -12.07 31.66
N PRO A 526 -20.40 -10.74 31.44
CA PRO A 526 -19.18 -9.94 31.25
C PRO A 526 -18.16 -10.14 32.38
N GLY A 527 -18.61 -10.39 33.61
CA GLY A 527 -17.73 -10.66 34.75
C GLY A 527 -16.90 -11.95 34.65
N ASP A 528 -17.29 -12.89 33.78
CA ASP A 528 -16.61 -14.18 33.63
C ASP A 528 -15.28 -14.06 32.86
N LEU A 529 -15.12 -12.99 32.07
CA LEU A 529 -13.88 -12.71 31.34
C LEU A 529 -12.93 -11.92 32.24
N ARG A 530 -11.62 -12.10 32.09
CA ARG A 530 -10.60 -11.41 32.88
C ARG A 530 -10.17 -10.10 32.25
N ALA A 531 -10.01 -10.05 30.93
CA ALA A 531 -9.60 -8.82 30.25
C ALA A 531 -10.74 -7.79 30.21
N PRO A 532 -10.57 -6.57 30.74
CA PRO A 532 -11.60 -5.54 30.73
C PRO A 532 -12.20 -5.27 29.34
N ALA A 533 -11.35 -5.16 28.31
CA ALA A 533 -11.78 -4.97 26.93
C ALA A 533 -12.72 -6.09 26.44
N HIS A 534 -12.41 -7.35 26.78
CA HIS A 534 -13.26 -8.48 26.42
C HIS A 534 -14.63 -8.45 27.14
N ARG A 535 -14.66 -7.99 28.40
CA ARG A 535 -15.92 -7.81 29.15
C ARG A 535 -16.85 -6.84 28.44
N PHE A 536 -16.32 -5.69 28.04
CA PHE A 536 -17.10 -4.65 27.35
C PHE A 536 -17.63 -5.12 25.99
N ILE A 537 -16.83 -5.90 25.25
CA ILE A 537 -17.26 -6.46 23.97
C ILE A 537 -18.36 -7.51 24.17
N LEU A 538 -18.25 -8.39 25.18
CA LEU A 538 -19.31 -9.35 25.49
C LEU A 538 -20.60 -8.63 25.93
N ASP A 539 -20.49 -7.60 26.77
CA ASP A 539 -21.63 -6.81 27.22
C ASP A 539 -22.36 -6.13 26.05
N ALA A 540 -21.61 -5.55 25.10
CA ALA A 540 -22.18 -4.99 23.87
C ALA A 540 -22.89 -6.06 23.02
N ALA A 541 -22.34 -7.27 22.90
CA ALA A 541 -22.97 -8.39 22.21
C ALA A 541 -24.27 -8.87 22.88
N ILE A 542 -24.30 -8.91 24.22
CA ILE A 542 -25.51 -9.22 24.97
C ILE A 542 -26.58 -8.15 24.74
N LYS A 543 -26.21 -6.86 24.77
CA LYS A 543 -27.11 -5.73 24.49
C LYS A 543 -27.64 -5.74 23.06
N ALA A 544 -26.84 -6.20 22.10
CA ALA A 544 -27.25 -6.41 20.71
C ALA A 544 -28.21 -7.60 20.53
N GLY A 545 -28.58 -8.33 21.60
CA GLY A 545 -29.57 -9.39 21.59
C GLY A 545 -29.01 -10.82 21.48
N GLY A 546 -27.68 -10.96 21.48
CA GLY A 546 -26.99 -12.25 21.49
C GLY A 546 -26.96 -13.01 20.14
N PRO A 547 -26.14 -14.08 20.04
CA PRO A 547 -25.92 -14.84 18.80
C PRO A 547 -27.20 -15.45 18.21
N SER A 548 -28.20 -15.74 19.05
CA SER A 548 -29.47 -16.35 18.66
C SER A 548 -30.34 -15.45 17.76
N ARG A 549 -30.10 -14.13 17.75
CA ARG A 549 -30.86 -13.15 16.95
C ARG A 549 -30.12 -12.69 15.69
N VAL A 550 -28.97 -13.27 15.38
CA VAL A 550 -28.15 -12.87 14.23
C VAL A 550 -28.81 -13.26 12.91
N THR A 551 -28.97 -12.29 12.02
CA THR A 551 -29.45 -12.47 10.64
C THR A 551 -28.32 -12.45 9.63
N SER A 552 -27.30 -11.60 9.82
CA SER A 552 -26.05 -11.59 9.07
C SER A 552 -24.86 -11.23 9.96
N ILE A 553 -23.67 -11.71 9.61
CA ILE A 553 -22.44 -11.48 10.39
C ILE A 553 -22.04 -10.00 10.35
N GLY A 554 -22.21 -9.32 9.20
CA GLY A 554 -21.93 -7.89 9.07
C GLY A 554 -22.83 -7.04 9.98
N ALA A 555 -24.15 -7.24 9.91
CA ALA A 555 -25.10 -6.49 10.74
C ALA A 555 -24.90 -6.75 12.24
N TRP A 556 -24.56 -8.00 12.60
CA TRP A 556 -24.22 -8.37 13.97
C TRP A 556 -23.02 -7.59 14.50
N ASN A 557 -21.91 -7.57 13.75
CA ASN A 557 -20.70 -6.89 14.19
C ASN A 557 -20.86 -5.36 14.23
N GLU A 558 -21.64 -4.78 13.31
CA GLU A 558 -21.94 -3.34 13.35
C GLU A 558 -22.80 -2.99 14.58
N ALA A 559 -23.82 -3.79 14.91
CA ALA A 559 -24.64 -3.57 16.11
C ALA A 559 -23.81 -3.61 17.41
N ILE A 560 -22.83 -4.53 17.49
CA ILE A 560 -21.87 -4.58 18.60
C ILE A 560 -21.00 -3.34 18.60
N ARG A 561 -20.43 -2.97 17.44
CA ARG A 561 -19.54 -1.80 17.30
C ARG A 561 -20.23 -0.51 17.74
N SER A 562 -21.48 -0.28 17.31
CA SER A 562 -22.28 0.89 17.71
C SER A 562 -22.56 0.95 19.21
N SER A 563 -22.57 -0.20 19.89
CA SER A 563 -22.82 -0.32 21.33
C SER A 563 -21.52 -0.39 22.17
N THR A 564 -20.35 -0.35 21.53
CA THR A 564 -19.03 -0.47 22.15
C THR A 564 -18.32 0.89 22.19
N ASP A 565 -17.58 1.16 23.28
CA ASP A 565 -16.75 2.37 23.39
C ASP A 565 -15.76 2.46 22.20
N PRO A 566 -15.63 3.64 21.55
CA PRO A 566 -14.70 3.84 20.44
C PRO A 566 -13.25 3.40 20.73
N GLN A 567 -12.79 3.45 21.99
CA GLN A 567 -11.45 2.97 22.37
C GLN A 567 -11.22 1.48 22.09
N LEU A 568 -12.30 0.70 21.91
CA LEU A 568 -12.24 -0.75 21.70
C LEU A 568 -12.53 -1.17 20.26
N HIS A 569 -12.79 -0.23 19.34
CA HIS A 569 -13.10 -0.55 17.94
C HIS A 569 -11.95 -1.29 17.23
N ASP A 570 -10.70 -0.93 17.52
CA ASP A 570 -9.53 -1.67 17.03
C ASP A 570 -9.51 -3.12 17.52
N VAL A 571 -9.77 -3.33 18.82
CA VAL A 571 -9.78 -4.66 19.44
C VAL A 571 -10.90 -5.51 18.85
N LEU A 572 -12.08 -4.93 18.67
CA LEU A 572 -13.21 -5.59 18.02
C LEU A 572 -12.85 -6.00 16.58
N THR A 573 -12.28 -5.08 15.80
CA THR A 573 -11.88 -5.35 14.41
C THR A 573 -10.80 -6.43 14.33
N GLU A 574 -9.82 -6.39 15.25
CA GLU A 574 -8.80 -7.43 15.37
C GLU A 574 -9.42 -8.81 15.62
N LEU A 575 -10.39 -8.91 16.54
CA LEU A 575 -11.10 -10.16 16.84
C LEU A 575 -11.91 -10.67 15.64
N VAL A 576 -12.55 -9.78 14.88
CA VAL A 576 -13.30 -10.15 13.69
C VAL A 576 -12.38 -10.72 12.60
N VAL A 577 -11.22 -10.11 12.40
CA VAL A 577 -10.33 -10.42 11.27
C VAL A 577 -9.41 -11.61 11.56
N ARG A 578 -8.93 -11.76 12.81
CA ARG A 578 -7.94 -12.77 13.20
C ARG A 578 -8.47 -14.20 13.04
N ASP A 579 -7.67 -15.08 12.44
CA ASP A 579 -8.04 -16.48 12.27
C ASP A 579 -8.17 -17.24 13.61
N LEU A 580 -9.07 -18.22 13.63
CA LEU A 580 -9.18 -19.17 14.73
C LEU A 580 -8.08 -20.24 14.58
N PRO A 581 -7.41 -20.65 15.67
CA PRO A 581 -6.40 -21.70 15.65
C PRO A 581 -7.03 -23.11 15.61
N THR A 582 -8.02 -23.31 14.74
CA THR A 582 -8.71 -24.59 14.55
C THR A 582 -9.00 -24.83 13.07
N LYS A 583 -9.19 -26.10 12.70
CA LYS A 583 -9.67 -26.45 11.35
C LYS A 583 -11.18 -26.26 11.32
N LEU A 584 -11.66 -25.56 10.31
CA LEU A 584 -13.09 -25.42 10.06
C LEU A 584 -13.58 -26.67 9.35
N ASP A 585 -14.79 -27.09 9.68
CA ASP A 585 -15.48 -28.17 9.00
C ASP A 585 -15.68 -27.78 7.51
N PRO A 586 -15.26 -28.63 6.56
CA PRO A 586 -15.26 -28.28 5.14
C PRO A 586 -16.67 -28.20 4.53
N THR A 587 -17.68 -28.77 5.19
CA THR A 587 -19.07 -28.81 4.71
C THR A 587 -19.85 -27.59 5.21
N THR A 588 -19.66 -27.23 6.47
CA THR A 588 -20.40 -26.18 7.16
C THR A 588 -19.64 -24.86 7.24
N GLY A 589 -18.31 -24.88 7.08
CA GLY A 589 -17.42 -23.73 7.23
C GLY A 589 -17.26 -23.25 8.67
N ARG A 590 -17.64 -24.07 9.67
CA ARG A 590 -17.72 -23.70 11.09
C ARG A 590 -16.62 -24.37 11.91
N PRO A 591 -16.22 -23.79 13.07
CA PRO A 591 -15.37 -24.49 14.01
C PRO A 591 -16.08 -25.74 14.57
N ASP A 592 -15.31 -26.78 14.89
CA ASP A 592 -15.80 -28.02 15.49
C ASP A 592 -16.54 -27.78 16.82
N GLU A 593 -17.64 -28.49 17.06
CA GLU A 593 -18.47 -28.31 18.26
C GLU A 593 -17.71 -28.62 19.55
N ARG A 594 -16.79 -29.60 19.56
CA ARG A 594 -15.98 -29.92 20.74
C ARG A 594 -14.99 -28.81 21.03
N TYR A 595 -14.42 -28.20 19.99
CA TYR A 595 -13.55 -27.03 20.14
C TYR A 595 -14.31 -25.86 20.77
N VAL A 596 -15.52 -25.56 20.30
CA VAL A 596 -16.36 -24.49 20.87
C VAL A 596 -16.76 -24.82 22.32
N GLY A 597 -17.18 -26.06 22.60
CA GLY A 597 -17.51 -26.51 23.96
C GLY A 597 -16.35 -26.36 24.94
N ALA A 598 -15.14 -26.75 24.52
CA ALA A 598 -13.93 -26.60 25.33
C ALA A 598 -13.60 -25.13 25.64
N LEU A 599 -13.81 -24.21 24.69
CA LEU A 599 -13.62 -22.77 24.94
C LEU A 599 -14.59 -22.23 25.99
N ILE A 600 -15.87 -22.58 25.89
CA ILE A 600 -16.90 -22.17 26.86
C ILE A 600 -16.55 -22.70 28.26
N GLN A 601 -16.22 -23.99 28.35
CA GLN A 601 -15.84 -24.63 29.61
C GLN A 601 -14.61 -23.94 30.23
N ASN A 602 -13.56 -23.68 29.44
CA ASN A 602 -12.34 -23.04 29.92
C ASN A 602 -12.61 -21.63 30.50
N VAL A 603 -13.47 -20.84 29.87
CA VAL A 603 -13.84 -19.52 30.37
C VAL A 603 -14.65 -19.62 31.68
N GLN A 604 -15.62 -20.53 31.74
CA GLN A 604 -16.42 -20.76 32.96
C GLN A 604 -15.58 -21.29 34.12
N GLU A 605 -14.67 -22.24 33.88
CA GLU A 605 -13.73 -22.72 34.89
C GLU A 605 -12.82 -21.58 35.36
N GLY A 606 -12.33 -20.74 34.45
CA GLY A 606 -11.51 -19.58 34.76
C GLY A 606 -12.22 -18.57 35.68
N ALA A 607 -13.51 -18.33 35.42
CA ALA A 607 -14.37 -17.44 36.20
C ALA A 607 -14.68 -18.01 37.60
N LEU A 608 -15.05 -19.29 37.69
CA LEU A 608 -15.32 -19.97 38.96
C LEU A 608 -14.07 -20.00 39.85
N ASN A 609 -12.90 -20.29 39.28
CA ASN A 609 -11.64 -20.27 40.02
C ASN A 609 -11.31 -18.86 40.57
N ALA A 610 -11.57 -17.81 39.79
CA ALA A 610 -11.39 -16.43 40.26
C ALA A 610 -12.36 -16.08 41.39
N ALA A 611 -13.64 -16.44 41.26
CA ALA A 611 -14.64 -16.22 42.31
C ALA A 611 -14.33 -16.99 43.60
N ILE A 612 -13.79 -18.21 43.50
CA ILE A 612 -13.30 -19.01 44.62
C ILE A 612 -12.13 -18.30 45.32
N ALA A 613 -11.16 -17.79 44.55
CA ALA A 613 -10.02 -17.06 45.09
C ALA A 613 -10.46 -15.78 45.83
N ASP A 614 -11.43 -15.05 45.28
CA ASP A 614 -12.02 -13.87 45.92
C ASP A 614 -12.79 -14.21 47.21
N ALA A 615 -13.57 -15.28 47.20
CA ALA A 615 -14.29 -15.77 48.38
C ALA A 615 -13.30 -16.20 49.48
N LEU A 616 -12.23 -16.93 49.14
CA LEU A 616 -11.14 -17.26 50.05
C LEU A 616 -10.42 -16.02 50.58
N GLY A 617 -10.15 -15.04 49.72
CA GLY A 617 -9.54 -13.77 50.08
C GLY A 617 -10.40 -12.96 51.05
N ARG A 618 -11.72 -12.93 50.83
CA ARG A 618 -12.69 -12.30 51.73
C ARG A 618 -12.68 -12.98 53.09
N LEU A 619 -12.73 -14.32 53.11
CA LEU A 619 -12.70 -15.10 54.34
C LEU A 619 -11.42 -14.90 55.15
N ARG A 620 -10.27 -14.71 54.48
CA ARG A 620 -8.98 -14.38 55.13
C ARG A 620 -8.90 -12.96 55.68
N ARG A 621 -9.70 -12.03 55.18
CA ARG A 621 -9.72 -10.61 55.59
C ARG A 621 -10.70 -10.32 56.73
N LEU A 622 -11.58 -11.27 57.07
CA LEU A 622 -12.51 -11.11 58.19
C LEU A 622 -11.73 -11.13 59.51
N ASP A 623 -11.96 -10.12 60.36
CA ASP A 623 -11.36 -10.05 61.69
C ASP A 623 -12.30 -10.71 62.72
N PRO A 624 -11.83 -11.72 63.47
CA PRO A 624 -12.59 -12.32 64.57
C PRO A 624 -13.08 -11.33 65.64
N GLY A 625 -12.50 -10.13 65.72
CA GLY A 625 -12.89 -9.06 66.64
C GLY A 625 -14.06 -8.16 66.20
N GLU A 626 -14.52 -8.24 64.94
CA GLU A 626 -15.59 -7.38 64.42
C GLU A 626 -17.01 -7.89 64.76
N SER A 627 -17.92 -6.97 65.08
CA SER A 627 -19.33 -7.30 65.30
C SER A 627 -19.97 -7.76 63.98
N GLY A 628 -20.41 -9.02 63.91
CA GLY A 628 -20.96 -9.63 62.70
C GLY A 628 -20.08 -10.73 62.08
N TYR A 629 -18.87 -10.97 62.60
CA TYR A 629 -17.93 -11.97 62.09
C TYR A 629 -18.55 -13.37 61.86
N ALA A 630 -19.35 -13.85 62.81
CA ALA A 630 -19.94 -15.19 62.72
C ALA A 630 -20.95 -15.34 61.57
N ASP A 631 -21.62 -14.27 61.18
CA ASP A 631 -22.59 -14.26 60.08
C ASP A 631 -21.87 -14.10 58.74
N ASP A 632 -20.91 -13.17 58.66
CA ASP A 632 -20.12 -12.92 57.46
C ASP A 632 -19.22 -14.11 57.09
N SER A 633 -18.63 -14.78 58.09
CA SER A 633 -17.81 -15.98 57.91
C SER A 633 -18.65 -17.17 57.42
N ARG A 634 -19.87 -17.35 57.97
CA ARG A 634 -20.82 -18.37 57.48
C ARG A 634 -21.26 -18.09 56.04
N ALA A 635 -21.61 -16.85 55.72
CA ALA A 635 -22.01 -16.47 54.37
C ALA A 635 -20.88 -16.66 53.35
N ALA A 636 -19.65 -16.26 53.67
CA ALA A 636 -18.49 -16.45 52.81
C ALA A 636 -18.15 -17.93 52.61
N SER A 637 -18.24 -18.75 53.67
CA SER A 637 -18.00 -20.20 53.62
C SER A 637 -19.05 -20.93 52.78
N ALA A 638 -20.33 -20.57 52.94
CA ALA A 638 -21.43 -21.14 52.15
C ALA A 638 -21.25 -20.81 50.66
N ARG A 639 -20.88 -19.57 50.33
CA ARG A 639 -20.60 -19.16 48.96
C ARG A 639 -19.40 -19.90 48.36
N LEU A 640 -18.35 -20.11 49.14
CA LEU A 640 -17.18 -20.88 48.71
C LEU A 640 -17.55 -22.33 48.38
N PHE A 641 -18.32 -22.99 49.24
CA PHE A 641 -18.79 -24.37 49.01
C PHE A 641 -19.67 -24.48 47.76
N GLU A 642 -20.57 -23.51 47.55
CA GLU A 642 -21.41 -23.44 46.35
C GLU A 642 -20.56 -23.35 45.08
N LEU A 643 -19.60 -22.44 45.04
CA LEU A 643 -18.70 -22.24 43.89
C LEU A 643 -17.84 -23.48 43.60
N GLN A 644 -17.32 -24.14 44.65
CA GLN A 644 -16.57 -25.38 44.50
C GLN A 644 -17.42 -26.53 43.95
N THR A 645 -18.69 -26.63 44.40
CA THR A 645 -19.64 -27.62 43.88
C THR A 645 -19.96 -27.37 42.42
N GLN A 646 -20.15 -26.10 42.03
CA GLN A 646 -20.37 -25.71 40.62
C GLN A 646 -19.17 -26.07 39.75
N LEU A 647 -17.95 -25.80 40.21
CA LEU A 647 -16.72 -26.13 39.47
C LEU A 647 -16.56 -27.65 39.27
N ASN A 648 -16.85 -28.46 40.29
CA ASN A 648 -16.78 -29.92 40.17
C ASN A 648 -17.79 -30.46 39.17
N ARG A 649 -19.05 -29.96 39.20
CA ARG A 649 -20.07 -30.34 38.23
C ARG A 649 -19.67 -29.98 36.79
N LEU A 650 -19.07 -28.80 36.60
CA LEU A 650 -18.60 -28.36 35.29
C LEU A 650 -17.51 -29.29 34.74
N ARG A 651 -16.55 -29.68 35.58
CA ARG A 651 -15.48 -30.61 35.21
C ARG A 651 -16.00 -32.02 34.91
N GLU A 652 -16.98 -32.49 35.67
CA GLU A 652 -17.63 -33.78 35.43
C GLU A 652 -18.42 -33.81 34.11
N ALA A 653 -19.04 -32.68 33.74
CA ALA A 653 -19.77 -32.54 32.49
C ALA A 653 -18.83 -32.51 31.27
N GLY A 654 -17.63 -31.90 31.39
CA GLY A 654 -16.64 -31.83 30.31
C GLY A 654 -15.82 -33.10 30.08
N MET A 655 -15.90 -34.09 30.98
CA MET A 655 -15.26 -35.40 30.82
C MET A 655 -16.10 -36.41 30.02
N ARG A 656 -17.29 -36.02 29.54
CA ARG A 656 -18.17 -36.81 28.67
C ARG A 656 -18.21 -36.20 27.28
#